data_AF-A0A8J6G0B2-F1
#
_entry.id   AF-A0A8J6G0B2-F1
#
_cell.length_a   1.000
_cell.length_b   1.000
_cell.length_c   1.000
_cell.angle_alpha   90.00
_cell.angle_beta   90.00
_cell.angle_gamma   90.00
#
_symmetry.space_group_name_H-M   'P 1'
#
loop_
_entity.id
_entity.type
_entity.pdbx_description
1 polymer ?
#
loop_
_entity_poly.entity_id
_entity_poly.type
_entity_poly.pdbx_seq_one_letter_code
_entity_poly.pdbx_strand_id
1 'polypeptide(L)'
;MYWLWGSVGSLDAHLTKPGWSSDVYFATGLQKEEKAAVNKRSSKVLEALQKLNIQADQAPVIAVLGSGGGLRAHIACLGVLSEMKELGLLDAVTYLAGVSGSTWALSSFYNNNGNMEGMEEELKQRYEENRWHFGENLEKAIQASKKKNYSLTDFWAYLVVSRQTRELQNSNLSSIKKHVEEGLLPYPIFAAIDGDLQPDWRTRKTRKSWFEFTPHHAGYPAIGAYVPITQFGSRFKNGKLVRSEPEGDLNYLRGLWGSAIADREEIKKFICGEYLRVTQGPEPRDILSAPRSAAGAAAYMGAPETQVDEVLLDLMMAFLKDQNDPSIKDKLQALQQVLGAERDVFGEQKYFWLIEAVQNWNEISPKEKEQFLEYLLYCFMRTKALPLGPRSRATNWIGSNITDEAMQSREFLHLVDAGLAINTPYPLVLPPAREAHLILSFDFSAGDPLETVRTTADYCQRYGIPFPQVREDQLKEWAKAPESCYILRGETGPVVMHFTLFNKNNCGDDIDTWRKKYETMKPSCFYTPELVADLLRVSRENVRINKDNILSEMRKVAGKTGNLPRMNKEDFLGYSVQNVQSSRTVEIKISNNTDIIFKEPLHYLRSGHLLVDPPPVLSPKSTISCSFVKKSSSFQGTVGMLIYQGPSVHLALLFSIPFNYALHRIKFALAIITEPVSRDLESVFDDIIQGNGSPEQKVAKYELQLPQGTLKLEHDSFIIRATMSNIHVAKMDVVVETKAV
;
A
#
# COMPACT_ATOMS: atom_id res chain seq x y z
N MET A 1 -14.75 -24.21 13.27
CA MET A 1 -16.00 -24.78 12.74
C MET A 1 -17.05 -23.68 12.68
N TYR A 2 -17.37 -23.14 11.49
CA TYR A 2 -18.59 -22.37 11.18
C TYR A 2 -18.83 -22.46 9.66
N TRP A 3 -20.08 -22.75 9.30
CA TRP A 3 -20.58 -23.02 7.95
C TRP A 3 -21.07 -21.76 7.23
N LEU A 4 -21.10 -21.85 5.90
CA LEU A 4 -21.39 -20.84 4.87
C LEU A 4 -22.48 -21.45 3.94
N TRP A 5 -23.31 -20.60 3.33
CA TRP A 5 -24.30 -20.88 2.24
C TRP A 5 -25.66 -21.52 2.55
N GLY A 6 -26.71 -20.85 2.06
CA GLY A 6 -27.96 -21.44 1.59
C GLY A 6 -28.26 -20.84 0.22
N SER A 7 -28.43 -21.69 -0.79
CA SER A 7 -28.68 -21.36 -2.20
C SER A 7 -30.02 -20.64 -2.41
N VAL A 8 -30.07 -19.70 -3.36
CA VAL A 8 -31.23 -19.60 -4.27
C VAL A 8 -30.71 -19.27 -5.67
N GLY A 9 -31.17 -20.04 -6.64
CA GLY A 9 -30.73 -20.04 -8.03
C GLY A 9 -31.10 -18.79 -8.83
N SER A 10 -30.80 -18.89 -10.13
CA SER A 10 -30.97 -17.86 -11.17
C SER A 10 -32.18 -16.97 -10.94
N LEU A 11 -31.96 -15.65 -10.88
CA LEU A 11 -33.01 -14.70 -11.19
C LEU A 11 -32.44 -13.54 -12.00
N ASP A 12 -33.16 -13.27 -13.08
CA ASP A 12 -32.94 -12.28 -14.12
C ASP A 12 -32.58 -10.88 -13.60
N ALA A 13 -31.86 -10.18 -14.47
CA ALA A 13 -31.52 -8.77 -14.39
C ALA A 13 -32.75 -7.87 -14.54
N HIS A 14 -33.72 -7.95 -13.63
CA HIS A 14 -34.73 -6.94 -13.35
C HIS A 14 -35.42 -7.36 -12.05
N LEU A 15 -34.96 -6.86 -10.91
CA LEU A 15 -35.70 -6.72 -9.63
C LEU A 15 -34.73 -6.26 -8.53
N THR A 16 -34.59 -4.95 -8.34
CA THR A 16 -34.38 -4.42 -6.99
C THR A 16 -35.62 -4.76 -6.18
N LYS A 17 -35.62 -5.88 -5.45
CA LYS A 17 -36.69 -6.19 -4.50
C LYS A 17 -36.79 -5.04 -3.48
N PRO A 18 -37.95 -4.38 -3.30
CA PRO A 18 -38.12 -3.37 -2.27
C PRO A 18 -38.04 -4.05 -0.89
N GLY A 19 -37.12 -3.61 -0.04
CA GLY A 19 -37.08 -4.04 1.38
C GLY A 19 -35.71 -4.47 1.93
N TRP A 20 -34.66 -4.55 1.12
CA TRP A 20 -33.30 -4.82 1.61
C TRP A 20 -32.51 -3.50 1.60
N SER A 21 -32.44 -2.78 2.73
CA SER A 21 -31.46 -1.69 2.84
C SER A 21 -30.05 -2.29 2.90
N SER A 22 -29.03 -1.65 2.34
CA SER A 22 -27.63 -2.06 2.52
C SER A 22 -26.96 -1.06 3.46
N ASP A 23 -26.16 -1.53 4.43
CA ASP A 23 -25.37 -0.65 5.30
C ASP A 23 -24.03 -0.28 4.64
N VAL A 24 -23.67 -1.00 3.57
CA VAL A 24 -22.69 -0.57 2.55
C VAL A 24 -23.41 0.29 1.53
N TYR A 25 -22.92 1.51 1.35
CA TYR A 25 -23.47 2.50 0.45
C TYR A 25 -22.85 2.40 -0.94
N PHE A 26 -23.69 2.49 -1.98
CA PHE A 26 -23.26 2.49 -3.38
C PHE A 26 -23.60 3.82 -4.05
N ALA A 27 -22.59 4.51 -4.57
CA ALA A 27 -22.76 5.75 -5.31
C ALA A 27 -21.87 5.83 -6.54
N THR A 28 -22.44 6.31 -7.64
CA THR A 28 -21.76 6.57 -8.91
C THR A 28 -21.21 8.00 -9.02
N GLY A 29 -21.16 8.75 -7.91
CA GLY A 29 -20.65 10.13 -7.83
C GLY A 29 -20.46 10.56 -6.37
N LEU A 30 -20.30 11.86 -6.11
CA LEU A 30 -20.05 12.33 -4.73
C LEU A 30 -21.18 11.95 -3.77
N GLN A 31 -20.79 11.57 -2.56
CA GLN A 31 -21.70 11.24 -1.47
C GLN A 31 -22.48 12.50 -1.04
N LYS A 32 -23.66 12.31 -0.46
CA LYS A 32 -24.58 13.41 -0.12
C LYS A 32 -23.93 14.41 0.86
N GLU A 33 -23.17 13.88 1.81
CA GLU A 33 -22.48 14.59 2.86
C GLU A 33 -21.34 15.45 2.28
N GLU A 34 -20.57 14.90 1.34
CA GLU A 34 -19.53 15.66 0.62
C GLU A 34 -20.16 16.81 -0.19
N LYS A 35 -21.21 16.54 -0.96
CA LYS A 35 -21.94 17.57 -1.71
C LYS A 35 -22.45 18.69 -0.79
N ALA A 36 -23.05 18.33 0.34
CA ALA A 36 -23.59 19.32 1.28
C ALA A 36 -22.48 20.17 1.92
N ALA A 37 -21.38 19.55 2.34
CA ALA A 37 -20.23 20.23 2.92
C ALA A 37 -19.57 21.18 1.90
N VAL A 38 -19.35 20.72 0.67
CA VAL A 38 -18.74 21.51 -0.42
C VAL A 38 -19.63 22.67 -0.83
N ASN A 39 -20.96 22.47 -0.89
CA ASN A 39 -21.91 23.55 -1.17
C ASN A 39 -21.95 24.63 -0.07
N LYS A 40 -21.69 24.27 1.19
CA LYS A 40 -21.53 25.28 2.26
C LYS A 40 -20.17 25.97 2.17
N ARG A 41 -19.12 25.20 1.85
CA ARG A 41 -17.76 25.70 1.64
C ARG A 41 -17.69 26.69 0.48
N SER A 42 -18.47 26.51 -0.59
CA SER A 42 -18.44 27.42 -1.75
C SER A 42 -18.72 28.87 -1.37
N SER A 43 -19.64 29.12 -0.44
CA SER A 43 -19.89 30.48 0.07
C SER A 43 -18.66 31.07 0.79
N LYS A 44 -17.95 30.24 1.57
CA LYS A 44 -16.70 30.63 2.24
C LYS A 44 -15.55 30.87 1.27
N VAL A 45 -15.48 30.10 0.20
CA VAL A 45 -14.52 30.32 -0.89
C VAL A 45 -14.79 31.65 -1.58
N LEU A 46 -16.04 32.01 -1.86
CA LEU A 46 -16.38 33.33 -2.43
C LEU A 46 -15.99 34.48 -1.51
N GLU A 47 -16.31 34.39 -0.22
CA GLU A 47 -15.89 35.37 0.80
C GLU A 47 -14.36 35.50 0.84
N ALA A 48 -13.62 34.40 0.76
CA ALA A 48 -12.17 34.39 0.76
C ALA A 48 -11.58 35.01 -0.51
N LEU A 49 -12.10 34.65 -1.69
CA LEU A 49 -11.68 35.24 -2.97
C LEU A 49 -11.91 36.75 -2.99
N GLN A 50 -13.03 37.24 -2.45
CA GLN A 50 -13.28 38.67 -2.33
C GLN A 50 -12.22 39.36 -1.45
N LYS A 51 -11.85 38.77 -0.31
CA LYS A 51 -10.76 39.27 0.56
C LYS A 51 -9.39 39.28 -0.14
N LEU A 52 -9.19 38.35 -1.08
CA LEU A 52 -7.99 38.28 -1.93
C LEU A 52 -8.06 39.21 -3.16
N ASN A 53 -9.07 40.08 -3.25
CA ASN A 53 -9.34 40.96 -4.40
C ASN A 53 -9.52 40.18 -5.71
N ILE A 54 -10.27 39.07 -5.65
CA ILE A 54 -10.66 38.24 -6.79
C ILE A 54 -12.18 38.24 -6.87
N GLN A 55 -12.72 38.80 -7.95
CA GLN A 55 -14.16 38.77 -8.23
C GLN A 55 -14.53 37.43 -8.87
N ALA A 56 -15.60 36.80 -8.37
CA ALA A 56 -16.09 35.52 -8.85
C ALA A 56 -17.61 35.44 -8.63
N ASP A 57 -18.37 35.13 -9.69
CA ASP A 57 -19.81 34.92 -9.58
C ASP A 57 -20.15 33.55 -8.98
N GLN A 58 -19.26 32.57 -9.20
CA GLN A 58 -19.35 31.22 -8.66
C GLN A 58 -18.00 30.79 -8.09
N ALA A 59 -18.03 30.03 -7.00
CA ALA A 59 -16.82 29.53 -6.37
C ALA A 59 -16.11 28.53 -7.30
N PRO A 60 -14.87 28.79 -7.76
CA PRO A 60 -14.08 27.77 -8.41
C PRO A 60 -13.72 26.68 -7.40
N VAL A 61 -13.71 25.42 -7.84
CA VAL A 61 -13.21 24.32 -7.01
C VAL A 61 -11.69 24.31 -7.06
N ILE A 62 -11.07 24.67 -5.94
CA ILE A 62 -9.62 24.71 -5.77
C ILE A 62 -9.21 23.57 -4.83
N ALA A 63 -8.28 22.73 -5.27
CA ALA A 63 -7.76 21.62 -4.47
C ALA A 63 -6.28 21.79 -4.16
N VAL A 64 -5.89 21.44 -2.93
CA VAL A 64 -4.49 21.37 -2.49
C VAL A 64 -4.13 19.91 -2.24
N LEU A 65 -3.01 19.46 -2.81
CA LEU A 65 -2.56 18.08 -2.75
C LEU A 65 -1.17 18.03 -2.11
N GLY A 66 -0.99 17.21 -1.09
CA GLY A 66 0.30 16.93 -0.46
C GLY A 66 0.79 15.52 -0.80
N SER A 67 2.00 15.41 -1.35
CA SER A 67 2.64 14.14 -1.68
C SER A 67 3.11 13.37 -0.44
N GLY A 68 3.49 12.10 -0.59
CA GLY A 68 4.12 11.35 0.48
C GLY A 68 5.62 11.64 0.66
N GLY A 69 6.18 11.22 1.80
CA GLY A 69 7.59 11.44 2.14
C GLY A 69 7.93 11.36 3.63
N GLY A 70 7.19 10.56 4.40
CA GLY A 70 7.42 10.38 5.84
C GLY A 70 7.44 11.70 6.63
N LEU A 71 8.36 11.82 7.57
CA LEU A 71 8.47 13.00 8.44
C LEU A 71 8.80 14.28 7.66
N ARG A 72 9.59 14.19 6.58
CA ARG A 72 9.84 15.35 5.69
C ARG A 72 8.53 15.91 5.14
N ALA A 73 7.69 15.05 4.56
CA ALA A 73 6.40 15.47 4.03
C ALA A 73 5.47 16.00 5.12
N HIS A 74 5.49 15.41 6.31
CA HIS A 74 4.71 15.91 7.45
C HIS A 74 5.06 17.36 7.81
N ILE A 75 6.34 17.65 8.05
CA ILE A 75 6.80 19.00 8.42
C ILE A 75 6.61 19.98 7.26
N ALA A 76 6.96 19.59 6.03
CA ALA A 76 6.82 20.44 4.86
C ALA A 76 5.35 20.78 4.55
N CYS A 77 4.44 19.81 4.68
CA CYS A 77 3.01 20.05 4.48
C CYS A 77 2.45 21.02 5.53
N LEU A 78 2.90 20.94 6.79
CA LEU A 78 2.53 21.91 7.82
C LEU A 78 3.02 23.32 7.48
N GLY A 79 4.26 23.46 7.00
CA GLY A 79 4.78 24.76 6.54
C GLY A 79 3.97 25.34 5.37
N VAL A 80 3.63 24.52 4.37
CA VAL A 80 2.76 24.93 3.26
C VAL A 80 1.40 25.43 3.77
N LEU A 81 0.73 24.67 4.63
CA LEU A 81 -0.57 25.06 5.19
C LEU A 81 -0.48 26.34 6.03
N SER A 82 0.61 26.51 6.78
CA SER A 82 0.87 27.68 7.62
C SER A 82 0.96 28.94 6.75
N GLU A 83 1.80 28.92 5.71
CA GLU A 83 1.95 30.06 4.80
C GLU A 83 0.66 30.32 4.00
N MET A 84 -0.02 29.26 3.53
CA MET A 84 -1.30 29.43 2.84
C MET A 84 -2.36 30.07 3.74
N LYS A 85 -2.37 29.77 5.04
CA LYS A 85 -3.30 30.39 6.00
C LYS A 85 -2.95 31.86 6.23
N GLU A 86 -1.69 32.19 6.47
CA GLU A 86 -1.21 33.57 6.65
C GLU A 86 -1.49 34.45 5.42
N LEU A 87 -1.33 33.89 4.22
CA LEU A 87 -1.63 34.59 2.97
C LEU A 87 -3.12 34.65 2.62
N GLY A 88 -4.00 34.06 3.44
CA GLY A 88 -5.45 33.98 3.20
C GLY A 88 -5.86 33.02 2.07
N LEU A 89 -4.91 32.29 1.49
CA LEU A 89 -5.13 31.37 0.37
C LEU A 89 -5.89 30.11 0.81
N LEU A 90 -5.64 29.61 2.01
CA LEU A 90 -6.24 28.36 2.52
C LEU A 90 -7.77 28.46 2.64
N ASP A 91 -8.30 29.66 2.92
CA ASP A 91 -9.74 29.90 3.03
C ASP A 91 -10.45 29.84 1.66
N ALA A 92 -9.71 30.01 0.55
CA ALA A 92 -10.21 29.82 -0.81
C ALA A 92 -10.12 28.37 -1.32
N VAL A 93 -9.58 27.43 -0.51
CA VAL A 93 -9.45 26.03 -0.89
C VAL A 93 -10.74 25.25 -0.59
N THR A 94 -11.18 24.44 -1.56
CA THR A 94 -12.34 23.54 -1.46
C THR A 94 -11.94 22.17 -0.92
N TYR A 95 -10.91 21.55 -1.49
CA TYR A 95 -10.45 20.21 -1.10
C TYR A 95 -8.99 20.23 -0.63
N LEU A 96 -8.70 19.47 0.41
CA LEU A 96 -7.35 19.25 0.90
C LEU A 96 -7.08 17.74 0.95
N ALA A 97 -6.14 17.27 0.14
CA ALA A 97 -5.89 15.85 -0.04
C ALA A 97 -4.43 15.48 0.27
N GLY A 98 -4.21 14.33 0.89
CA GLY A 98 -2.87 13.89 1.28
C GLY A 98 -2.59 12.41 1.03
N VAL A 99 -1.30 12.10 0.79
CA VAL A 99 -0.73 10.74 0.76
C VAL A 99 0.37 10.62 1.82
N SER A 100 0.49 9.46 2.47
CA SER A 100 1.59 9.13 3.39
C SER A 100 1.85 10.25 4.43
N GLY A 101 3.09 10.70 4.62
CA GLY A 101 3.45 11.77 5.57
C GLY A 101 2.59 13.04 5.52
N SER A 102 2.04 13.44 4.36
CA SER A 102 1.10 14.57 4.29
C SER A 102 -0.21 14.27 5.03
N THR A 103 -0.68 13.03 5.04
CA THR A 103 -1.85 12.63 5.85
C THR A 103 -1.63 12.86 7.34
N TRP A 104 -0.39 12.73 7.83
CA TRP A 104 -0.05 13.01 9.22
C TRP A 104 -0.15 14.50 9.53
N ALA A 105 0.17 15.36 8.56
CA ALA A 105 0.04 16.81 8.70
C ALA A 105 -1.43 17.22 8.66
N LEU A 106 -2.19 16.67 7.70
CA LEU A 106 -3.62 16.91 7.59
C LEU A 106 -4.36 16.44 8.85
N SER A 107 -4.05 15.25 9.39
CA SER A 107 -4.70 14.77 10.60
C SER A 107 -4.47 15.72 11.78
N SER A 108 -3.25 16.24 11.96
CA SER A 108 -2.96 17.28 12.97
C SER A 108 -3.69 18.60 12.68
N PHE A 109 -3.78 19.02 11.41
CA PHE A 109 -4.50 20.25 11.01
C PHE A 109 -5.96 20.20 11.41
N TYR A 110 -6.64 19.12 11.04
CA TYR A 110 -8.07 18.97 11.33
C TYR A 110 -8.34 18.70 12.81
N ASN A 111 -7.47 17.96 13.51
CA ASN A 111 -7.62 17.70 14.94
C ASN A 111 -7.49 18.98 15.79
N ASN A 112 -6.74 19.98 15.31
CA ASN A 112 -6.58 21.27 15.95
C ASN A 112 -7.50 22.36 15.36
N ASN A 113 -8.60 21.97 14.70
CA ASN A 113 -9.60 22.87 14.13
C ASN A 113 -9.02 23.92 13.15
N GLY A 114 -7.90 23.58 12.50
CA GLY A 114 -7.20 24.45 11.55
C GLY A 114 -6.33 25.56 12.17
N ASN A 115 -6.02 25.50 13.47
CA ASN A 115 -5.12 26.44 14.13
C ASN A 115 -3.65 26.20 13.73
N MET A 116 -3.21 26.81 12.62
CA MET A 116 -1.85 26.61 12.10
C MET A 116 -0.75 27.23 12.98
N GLU A 117 -0.98 28.41 13.56
CA GLU A 117 0.03 29.11 14.38
C GLU A 117 0.40 28.27 15.60
N GLY A 118 -0.61 27.88 16.40
CA GLY A 118 -0.37 27.03 17.57
C GLY A 118 0.18 25.64 17.22
N MET A 119 -0.14 25.11 16.04
CA MET A 119 0.41 23.82 15.60
C MET A 119 1.89 23.89 15.22
N GLU A 120 2.33 24.97 14.59
CA GLU A 120 3.73 25.17 14.22
C GLU A 120 4.59 25.33 15.49
N GLU A 121 4.11 26.11 16.46
CA GLU A 121 4.73 26.27 17.78
C GLU A 121 4.78 24.94 18.54
N GLU A 122 3.66 24.23 18.64
CA GLU A 122 3.60 22.91 19.30
C GLU A 122 4.50 21.88 18.59
N LEU A 123 4.66 21.94 17.26
CA LEU A 123 5.63 21.09 16.56
C LEU A 123 7.06 21.40 16.98
N LYS A 124 7.47 22.68 17.02
CA LYS A 124 8.81 23.09 17.45
C LYS A 124 9.06 22.66 18.89
N GLN A 125 8.13 22.96 19.80
CA GLN A 125 8.21 22.61 21.21
C GLN A 125 8.37 21.10 21.44
N ARG A 126 7.59 20.26 20.75
CA ARG A 126 7.72 18.79 20.82
C ARG A 126 9.13 18.32 20.49
N TYR A 127 9.78 18.95 19.51
CA TYR A 127 11.13 18.61 19.09
C TYR A 127 12.21 19.16 20.04
N GLU A 128 12.04 20.36 20.57
CA GLU A 128 12.91 20.96 21.59
C GLU A 128 12.94 20.13 22.88
N GLU A 129 11.76 19.71 23.37
CA GLU A 129 11.64 18.89 24.57
C GLU A 129 11.98 17.42 24.36
N ASN A 130 12.27 17.02 23.12
CA ASN A 130 12.38 15.64 22.71
C ASN A 130 11.16 14.78 23.15
N ARG A 131 9.95 15.37 23.13
CA ARG A 131 8.71 14.81 23.67
C ARG A 131 8.33 13.50 22.97
N TRP A 132 8.13 12.43 23.74
CA TRP A 132 7.50 11.17 23.31
C TRP A 132 7.20 10.29 24.53
N HIS A 133 5.92 9.96 24.74
CA HIS A 133 5.47 9.17 25.90
C HIS A 133 5.47 7.68 25.56
N PHE A 134 6.64 7.02 25.62
CA PHE A 134 6.77 5.61 25.22
C PHE A 134 5.78 4.69 25.95
N GLY A 135 5.59 4.86 27.26
CA GLY A 135 4.66 4.04 28.05
C GLY A 135 3.22 4.06 27.51
N GLU A 136 2.66 5.25 27.25
CA GLU A 136 1.30 5.38 26.68
C GLU A 136 1.20 4.79 25.27
N ASN A 137 2.24 4.99 24.46
CA ASN A 137 2.33 4.48 23.10
C ASN A 137 2.44 2.95 23.06
N LEU A 138 3.23 2.38 23.97
CA LEU A 138 3.35 0.95 24.19
C LEU A 138 2.02 0.36 24.69
N GLU A 139 1.35 1.03 25.61
CA GLU A 139 0.03 0.60 26.08
C GLU A 139 -0.96 0.53 24.93
N LYS A 140 -1.00 1.55 24.07
CA LYS A 140 -1.83 1.55 22.85
C LYS A 140 -1.46 0.43 21.88
N ALA A 141 -0.17 0.18 21.66
CA ALA A 141 0.29 -0.94 20.85
C ALA A 141 -0.14 -2.30 21.43
N ILE A 142 -0.06 -2.47 22.75
CA ILE A 142 -0.52 -3.67 23.47
C ILE A 142 -2.06 -3.79 23.41
N GLN A 143 -2.79 -2.69 23.53
CA GLN A 143 -4.24 -2.70 23.37
C GLN A 143 -4.63 -3.13 21.94
N ALA A 144 -3.91 -2.62 20.94
CA ALA A 144 -4.10 -3.00 19.54
C ALA A 144 -3.76 -4.47 19.27
N SER A 145 -2.72 -5.03 19.90
CA SER A 145 -2.33 -6.45 19.74
C SER A 145 -3.39 -7.45 20.21
N LYS A 146 -4.31 -7.00 21.08
CA LYS A 146 -5.46 -7.80 21.53
C LYS A 146 -6.57 -7.90 20.46
N LYS A 147 -6.52 -7.07 19.41
CA LYS A 147 -7.52 -7.08 18.34
C LYS A 147 -7.29 -8.29 17.42
N LYS A 148 -8.37 -8.92 16.95
CA LYS A 148 -8.30 -10.06 16.03
C LYS A 148 -7.67 -9.72 14.67
N ASN A 149 -7.69 -8.45 14.31
CA ASN A 149 -7.20 -7.87 13.06
C ASN A 149 -5.89 -7.08 13.28
N TYR A 150 -5.15 -7.38 14.34
CA TYR A 150 -3.86 -6.75 14.60
C TYR A 150 -2.88 -6.93 13.44
N SER A 151 -2.03 -5.92 13.24
CA SER A 151 -1.04 -5.85 12.18
C SER A 151 0.24 -5.16 12.61
N LEU A 152 1.29 -5.35 11.80
CA LEU A 152 2.51 -4.53 11.92
C LEU A 152 2.20 -3.04 11.69
N THR A 153 1.10 -2.71 11.00
CA THR A 153 0.61 -1.34 10.88
C THR A 153 0.18 -0.77 12.23
N ASP A 154 -0.38 -1.56 13.15
CA ASP A 154 -0.71 -1.10 14.50
C ASP A 154 0.57 -0.80 15.30
N PHE A 155 1.58 -1.69 15.24
CA PHE A 155 2.88 -1.43 15.85
C PHE A 155 3.51 -0.16 15.25
N TRP A 156 3.53 -0.07 13.93
CA TRP A 156 4.05 1.06 13.18
C TRP A 156 3.35 2.36 13.58
N ALA A 157 2.02 2.36 13.68
CA ALA A 157 1.22 3.49 14.11
C ALA A 157 1.61 3.98 15.50
N TYR A 158 1.51 3.09 16.49
CA TYR A 158 1.59 3.48 17.90
C TYR A 158 3.01 3.65 18.40
N LEU A 159 4.03 3.08 17.74
CA LEU A 159 5.42 3.20 18.20
C LEU A 159 6.31 3.97 17.23
N VAL A 160 6.16 3.80 15.93
CA VAL A 160 7.05 4.46 14.96
C VAL A 160 6.47 5.80 14.52
N VAL A 161 5.25 5.83 14.00
CA VAL A 161 4.63 7.08 13.53
C VAL A 161 4.46 8.06 14.69
N SER A 162 3.99 7.62 15.85
CA SER A 162 3.87 8.48 17.03
C SER A 162 5.22 9.05 17.50
N ARG A 163 6.32 8.31 17.34
CA ARG A 163 7.69 8.77 17.60
C ARG A 163 8.15 9.76 16.53
N GLN A 164 7.84 9.49 15.27
CA GLN A 164 8.18 10.37 14.15
C GLN A 164 7.46 11.72 14.27
N THR A 165 6.16 11.71 14.56
CA THR A 165 5.35 12.92 14.71
C THR A 165 5.42 13.52 16.12
N ARG A 166 6.04 12.81 17.08
CA ARG A 166 6.08 13.16 18.51
C ARG A 166 4.69 13.40 19.10
N GLU A 167 3.70 12.64 18.63
CA GLU A 167 2.29 12.91 18.87
C GLU A 167 1.47 11.62 18.85
N LEU A 168 0.63 11.42 19.86
CA LEU A 168 -0.32 10.32 19.92
C LEU A 168 -1.75 10.86 19.76
N GLN A 169 -2.36 10.67 18.60
CA GLN A 169 -3.70 11.17 18.29
C GLN A 169 -4.79 10.14 18.56
N ASN A 170 -5.47 10.28 19.69
CA ASN A 170 -6.53 9.37 20.13
C ASN A 170 -7.93 9.70 19.57
N SER A 171 -8.09 10.84 18.89
CA SER A 171 -9.35 11.24 18.26
C SER A 171 -9.67 10.39 17.03
N ASN A 172 -10.91 10.48 16.56
CA ASN A 172 -11.41 9.72 15.44
C ASN A 172 -11.52 10.60 14.19
N LEU A 173 -11.47 10.01 12.99
CA LEU A 173 -11.66 10.79 11.75
C LEU A 173 -13.08 11.38 11.68
N SER A 174 -14.07 10.70 12.26
CA SER A 174 -15.44 11.20 12.38
C SER A 174 -15.59 12.46 13.24
N SER A 175 -14.65 12.76 14.16
CA SER A 175 -14.75 13.95 15.02
C SER A 175 -14.54 15.26 14.25
N ILE A 176 -13.99 15.17 13.03
CA ILE A 176 -13.70 16.32 12.16
C ILE A 176 -14.97 16.84 11.45
N LYS A 177 -16.04 16.04 11.37
CA LYS A 177 -17.27 16.33 10.61
C LYS A 177 -17.82 17.73 10.81
N LYS A 178 -17.90 18.21 12.05
CA LYS A 178 -18.54 19.50 12.37
C LYS A 178 -17.94 20.65 11.56
N HIS A 179 -16.61 20.81 11.60
CA HIS A 179 -15.93 21.92 10.93
C HIS A 179 -16.03 21.86 9.41
N VAL A 180 -16.09 20.65 8.83
CA VAL A 180 -16.20 20.47 7.38
C VAL A 180 -17.65 20.59 6.90
N GLU A 181 -18.62 20.11 7.68
CA GLU A 181 -20.05 20.23 7.40
C GLU A 181 -20.55 21.68 7.54
N GLU A 182 -19.86 22.52 8.29
CA GLU A 182 -20.11 23.97 8.37
C GLU A 182 -19.35 24.76 7.28
N GLY A 183 -18.50 24.10 6.49
CA GLY A 183 -17.68 24.73 5.45
C GLY A 183 -16.53 25.59 5.99
N LEU A 184 -16.19 25.48 7.27
CA LEU A 184 -15.15 26.29 7.94
C LEU A 184 -13.73 25.89 7.49
N LEU A 185 -13.52 24.60 7.23
CA LEU A 185 -12.26 24.06 6.72
C LEU A 185 -12.47 23.43 5.33
N PRO A 186 -11.42 23.31 4.50
CA PRO A 186 -11.49 22.54 3.26
C PRO A 186 -11.94 21.10 3.53
N TYR A 187 -12.59 20.47 2.56
CA TYR A 187 -13.03 19.08 2.69
C TYR A 187 -11.82 18.11 2.57
N PRO A 188 -11.55 17.26 3.58
CA PRO A 188 -10.37 16.41 3.57
C PRO A 188 -10.57 15.11 2.81
N ILE A 189 -9.51 14.70 2.11
CA ILE A 189 -9.40 13.41 1.42
C ILE A 189 -8.07 12.76 1.81
N PHE A 190 -8.12 11.60 2.45
CA PHE A 190 -6.93 10.81 2.78
C PHE A 190 -6.87 9.56 1.90
N ALA A 191 -5.70 9.29 1.33
CA ALA A 191 -5.53 8.25 0.33
C ALA A 191 -4.86 6.99 0.90
N ALA A 192 -5.39 5.83 0.50
CA ALA A 192 -4.73 4.54 0.58
C ALA A 192 -4.90 3.79 -0.75
N ILE A 193 -4.22 2.65 -0.87
CA ILE A 193 -4.51 1.67 -1.92
C ILE A 193 -4.78 0.29 -1.33
N ASP A 194 -5.53 -0.53 -2.05
CA ASP A 194 -5.59 -1.97 -1.81
C ASP A 194 -4.30 -2.61 -2.32
N GLY A 195 -3.48 -3.07 -1.37
CA GLY A 195 -2.21 -3.74 -1.55
C GLY A 195 -2.34 -5.06 -2.31
N ASP A 196 -3.49 -5.73 -2.30
CA ASP A 196 -3.67 -6.94 -3.09
C ASP A 196 -3.95 -6.64 -4.56
N LEU A 197 -4.37 -5.39 -4.86
CA LEU A 197 -4.46 -4.86 -6.22
C LEU A 197 -3.16 -4.16 -6.65
N GLN A 198 -2.10 -4.20 -5.84
CA GLN A 198 -0.81 -3.62 -6.20
C GLN A 198 -0.19 -4.23 -7.48
N PRO A 199 -0.27 -5.56 -7.74
CA PRO A 199 0.19 -6.12 -9.02
C PRO A 199 -0.59 -5.56 -10.23
N ASP A 200 -1.90 -5.41 -10.09
CA ASP A 200 -2.77 -4.81 -11.12
C ASP A 200 -2.50 -3.31 -11.28
N TRP A 201 -2.17 -2.62 -10.19
CA TRP A 201 -1.70 -1.24 -10.23
C TRP A 201 -0.38 -1.14 -11.02
N ARG A 202 0.61 -1.98 -10.74
CA ARG A 202 1.93 -1.91 -11.40
C ARG A 202 1.86 -2.18 -12.91
N THR A 203 0.95 -3.05 -13.34
CA THR A 203 0.83 -3.45 -14.76
C THR A 203 -0.22 -2.64 -15.52
N ARG A 204 -1.37 -2.37 -14.88
CA ARG A 204 -2.55 -1.76 -15.51
C ARG A 204 -2.92 -0.40 -14.93
N LYS A 205 -2.25 0.05 -13.87
CA LYS A 205 -2.61 1.25 -13.11
C LYS A 205 -4.08 1.23 -12.69
N THR A 206 -4.59 0.05 -12.27
CA THR A 206 -6.03 -0.17 -12.04
C THR A 206 -6.64 0.90 -11.13
N ARG A 207 -7.75 1.52 -11.56
CA ARG A 207 -8.47 2.49 -10.72
C ARG A 207 -9.06 1.86 -9.45
N LYS A 208 -9.31 0.55 -9.48
CA LYS A 208 -9.88 -0.22 -8.37
C LYS A 208 -8.97 -0.33 -7.15
N SER A 209 -7.68 -0.01 -7.29
CA SER A 209 -6.76 -0.03 -6.15
C SER A 209 -6.98 1.15 -5.22
N TRP A 210 -7.49 2.29 -5.70
CA TRP A 210 -7.59 3.50 -4.88
C TRP A 210 -8.70 3.37 -3.85
N PHE A 211 -8.34 3.69 -2.61
CA PHE A 211 -9.24 3.70 -1.47
C PHE A 211 -9.19 5.08 -0.81
N GLU A 212 -10.37 5.64 -0.56
CA GLU A 212 -10.56 6.99 -0.06
C GLU A 212 -11.09 6.97 1.37
N PHE A 213 -10.57 7.88 2.19
CA PHE A 213 -11.10 8.19 3.51
C PHE A 213 -11.47 9.66 3.60
N THR A 214 -12.67 9.93 4.13
CA THR A 214 -13.17 11.26 4.48
C THR A 214 -13.75 11.21 5.89
N PRO A 215 -14.08 12.36 6.52
CA PRO A 215 -14.76 12.38 7.81
C PRO A 215 -16.11 11.66 7.80
N HIS A 216 -16.67 11.36 6.63
CA HIS A 216 -17.98 10.75 6.49
C HIS A 216 -17.87 9.27 6.08
N HIS A 217 -16.97 8.95 5.15
CA HIS A 217 -16.94 7.64 4.50
C HIS A 217 -15.53 7.09 4.31
N ALA A 218 -15.46 5.78 4.18
CA ALA A 218 -14.29 5.04 3.74
C ALA A 218 -14.72 4.09 2.60
N GLY A 219 -14.01 4.05 1.47
CA GLY A 219 -14.41 3.17 0.37
C GLY A 219 -13.60 3.27 -0.92
N TYR A 220 -14.08 2.55 -1.95
CA TYR A 220 -13.47 2.45 -3.26
C TYR A 220 -14.20 3.33 -4.28
N PRO A 221 -13.62 4.47 -4.73
CA PRO A 221 -14.30 5.35 -5.66
C PRO A 221 -14.58 4.74 -7.02
N ALA A 222 -13.65 3.94 -7.55
CA ALA A 222 -13.84 3.27 -8.85
C ALA A 222 -14.93 2.19 -8.83
N ILE A 223 -15.27 1.65 -7.65
CA ILE A 223 -16.33 0.66 -7.44
C ILE A 223 -17.62 1.36 -7.00
N GLY A 224 -17.52 2.58 -6.47
CA GLY A 224 -18.62 3.32 -5.86
C GLY A 224 -19.07 2.73 -4.53
N ALA A 225 -18.26 1.89 -3.87
CA ALA A 225 -18.63 1.16 -2.66
C ALA A 225 -18.01 1.80 -1.42
N TYR A 226 -18.86 2.19 -0.45
CA TYR A 226 -18.46 2.94 0.72
C TYR A 226 -19.14 2.44 2.00
N VAL A 227 -18.49 2.66 3.14
CA VAL A 227 -19.08 2.52 4.48
C VAL A 227 -18.95 3.85 5.23
N PRO A 228 -19.82 4.14 6.21
CA PRO A 228 -19.58 5.24 7.14
C PRO A 228 -18.21 5.06 7.81
N ILE A 229 -17.45 6.15 8.00
CA ILE A 229 -16.10 6.06 8.61
C ILE A 229 -16.15 5.44 10.02
N THR A 230 -17.23 5.68 10.76
CA THR A 230 -17.47 5.10 12.10
C THR A 230 -17.65 3.59 12.08
N GLN A 231 -17.86 3.01 10.90
CA GLN A 231 -18.00 1.57 10.66
C GLN A 231 -16.80 0.98 9.91
N PHE A 232 -15.77 1.78 9.61
CA PHE A 232 -14.54 1.27 9.04
C PHE A 232 -13.82 0.37 10.06
N GLY A 233 -13.57 -0.88 9.68
CA GLY A 233 -13.04 -1.93 10.56
C GLY A 233 -14.11 -2.86 11.14
N SER A 234 -15.40 -2.51 11.01
CA SER A 234 -16.53 -3.36 11.36
C SER A 234 -16.73 -4.52 10.36
N ARG A 235 -17.56 -5.50 10.72
CA ARG A 235 -17.83 -6.70 9.90
C ARG A 235 -19.16 -6.58 9.19
N PHE A 236 -19.20 -6.79 7.87
CA PHE A 236 -20.46 -6.74 7.09
C PHE A 236 -20.73 -7.98 6.26
N LYS A 237 -21.88 -8.64 6.45
CA LYS A 237 -22.39 -9.76 5.63
C LYS A 237 -23.37 -9.25 4.62
N ASN A 238 -23.23 -9.64 3.36
CA ASN A 238 -24.29 -9.39 2.40
C ASN A 238 -24.62 -7.86 2.26
N GLY A 239 -23.61 -6.99 2.47
CA GLY A 239 -23.75 -5.53 2.55
C GLY A 239 -24.38 -5.01 3.85
N LYS A 240 -24.67 -5.88 4.81
CA LYS A 240 -25.26 -5.56 6.12
C LYS A 240 -24.25 -5.65 7.24
N LEU A 241 -24.28 -4.68 8.14
CA LEU A 241 -23.46 -4.68 9.34
C LEU A 241 -23.86 -5.86 10.23
N VAL A 242 -22.92 -6.78 10.48
CA VAL A 242 -23.13 -7.94 11.37
C VAL A 242 -22.50 -7.73 12.72
N ARG A 243 -21.37 -7.00 12.76
CA ARG A 243 -20.71 -6.68 14.02
C ARG A 243 -20.02 -5.32 13.89
N SER A 244 -20.48 -4.37 14.70
CA SER A 244 -19.79 -3.10 14.87
C SER A 244 -18.50 -3.32 15.66
N GLU A 245 -17.42 -2.73 15.18
CA GLU A 245 -16.19 -2.54 15.96
C GLU A 245 -16.03 -1.04 16.26
N PRO A 246 -15.26 -0.65 17.28
CA PRO A 246 -14.94 0.76 17.52
C PRO A 246 -14.19 1.37 16.33
N GLU A 247 -14.50 2.63 16.01
CA GLU A 247 -13.76 3.37 14.99
C GLU A 247 -12.28 3.45 15.37
N GLY A 248 -11.41 3.19 14.38
CA GLY A 248 -9.96 3.38 14.56
C GLY A 248 -9.63 4.84 14.88
N ASP A 249 -8.68 5.05 15.80
CA ASP A 249 -8.17 6.38 16.08
C ASP A 249 -7.31 6.91 14.91
N LEU A 250 -7.10 8.23 14.89
CA LEU A 250 -6.29 8.89 13.88
C LEU A 250 -4.86 8.38 13.89
N ASN A 251 -4.31 7.98 15.04
CA ASN A 251 -2.96 7.44 15.09
C ASN A 251 -2.83 6.11 14.32
N TYR A 252 -3.79 5.20 14.48
CA TYR A 252 -3.91 4.00 13.65
C TYR A 252 -4.02 4.34 12.15
N LEU A 253 -4.88 5.30 11.80
CA LEU A 253 -5.05 5.73 10.41
C LEU A 253 -3.77 6.36 9.83
N ARG A 254 -3.02 7.14 10.62
CA ARG A 254 -1.69 7.66 10.22
C ARG A 254 -0.71 6.53 9.93
N GLY A 255 -0.73 5.47 10.74
CA GLY A 255 0.05 4.25 10.48
C GLY A 255 -0.38 3.56 9.19
N LEU A 256 -1.68 3.43 8.95
CA LEU A 256 -2.24 2.85 7.71
C LEU A 256 -1.82 3.63 6.48
N TRP A 257 -2.05 4.95 6.47
CA TRP A 257 -1.72 5.83 5.36
C TRP A 257 -0.21 5.96 5.14
N GLY A 258 0.61 5.80 6.18
CA GLY A 258 2.07 5.87 6.14
C GLY A 258 2.78 4.51 6.19
N SER A 259 2.12 3.43 5.75
CA SER A 259 2.59 2.05 5.85
C SER A 259 3.55 1.59 4.74
N ALA A 260 3.99 2.47 3.83
CA ALA A 260 4.84 2.09 2.68
C ALA A 260 6.12 1.33 3.07
N ILE A 261 6.58 1.58 4.30
CA ILE A 261 7.83 1.13 4.91
C ILE A 261 7.57 0.36 6.21
N ALA A 262 6.31 0.03 6.50
CA ALA A 262 5.90 -0.74 7.67
C ALA A 262 6.16 -2.24 7.45
N ASP A 263 7.42 -2.60 7.22
CA ASP A 263 7.87 -3.97 7.05
C ASP A 263 8.78 -4.43 8.21
N ARG A 264 8.97 -5.75 8.30
CA ARG A 264 9.66 -6.39 9.42
C ARG A 264 11.10 -5.92 9.58
N GLU A 265 11.83 -5.69 8.49
CA GLU A 265 13.25 -5.33 8.55
C GLU A 265 13.43 -3.85 8.94
N GLU A 266 12.56 -2.96 8.47
CA GLU A 266 12.55 -1.55 8.91
C GLU A 266 12.13 -1.41 10.38
N ILE A 267 11.13 -2.18 10.82
CA ILE A 267 10.74 -2.23 12.24
C ILE A 267 11.91 -2.73 13.11
N LYS A 268 12.64 -3.76 12.67
CA LYS A 268 13.85 -4.24 13.35
C LYS A 268 14.92 -3.15 13.43
N LYS A 269 15.21 -2.44 12.33
CA LYS A 269 16.18 -1.34 12.31
C LYS A 269 15.80 -0.23 13.29
N PHE A 270 14.52 0.14 13.34
CA PHE A 270 14.02 1.13 14.31
C PHE A 270 14.27 0.68 15.75
N ILE A 271 13.91 -0.56 16.09
CA ILE A 271 14.12 -1.13 17.43
C ILE A 271 15.62 -1.17 17.78
N CYS A 272 16.48 -1.63 16.86
CA CYS A 272 17.93 -1.66 17.05
C CYS A 272 18.53 -0.25 17.20
N GLY A 273 18.03 0.74 16.47
CA GLY A 273 18.48 2.12 16.53
C GLY A 273 18.17 2.80 17.87
N GLU A 274 16.96 2.63 18.40
CA GLU A 274 16.61 3.15 19.73
C GLU A 274 17.42 2.45 20.84
N TYR A 275 17.71 1.14 20.69
CA TYR A 275 18.55 0.37 21.62
C TYR A 275 20.00 0.88 21.70
N LEU A 276 20.65 1.13 20.57
CA LEU A 276 22.02 1.68 20.54
C LEU A 276 22.11 3.05 21.24
N ARG A 277 21.04 3.85 21.13
CA ARG A 277 21.00 5.20 21.71
C ARG A 277 20.85 5.20 23.23
N VAL A 278 20.07 4.26 23.78
CA VAL A 278 19.91 4.08 25.23
C VAL A 278 21.19 3.50 25.85
N THR A 279 21.89 2.63 25.13
CA THR A 279 23.06 1.89 25.64
C THR A 279 24.41 2.59 25.44
N GLN A 280 24.53 3.54 24.49
CA GLN A 280 25.83 4.19 24.19
C GLN A 280 25.88 5.70 24.48
N GLY A 281 24.79 6.34 24.90
CA GLY A 281 24.73 7.81 24.94
C GLY A 281 24.94 8.43 23.54
N PRO A 282 24.95 9.77 23.39
CA PRO A 282 25.17 10.38 22.08
C PRO A 282 26.58 10.06 21.56
N GLU A 283 26.68 9.56 20.32
CA GLU A 283 27.93 9.27 19.62
C GLU A 283 28.89 10.48 19.60
N PRO A 284 30.21 10.26 19.74
CA PRO A 284 31.20 11.31 19.94
C PRO A 284 31.65 11.93 18.61
N ARG A 285 30.99 13.00 18.15
CA ARG A 285 31.60 13.86 17.11
C ARG A 285 31.69 15.35 17.38
N ASP A 286 31.09 15.89 18.45
CA ASP A 286 31.20 17.33 18.77
C ASP A 286 31.70 17.64 20.19
N ILE A 287 32.48 16.76 20.82
CA ILE A 287 33.13 17.03 22.13
C ILE A 287 34.59 17.49 21.96
N LEU A 288 34.85 18.44 21.06
CA LEU A 288 36.14 19.11 20.98
C LEU A 288 36.10 20.61 21.31
N SER A 289 34.97 21.15 21.79
CA SER A 289 34.89 22.57 22.15
C SER A 289 34.20 22.92 23.47
N ALA A 290 33.88 21.96 24.34
CA ALA A 290 33.29 22.27 25.65
C ALA A 290 34.21 21.81 26.80
N PRO A 291 34.61 22.70 27.73
CA PRO A 291 35.52 22.35 28.82
C PRO A 291 34.83 21.41 29.82
N ARG A 292 35.54 20.34 30.17
CA ARG A 292 35.12 19.38 31.19
C ARG A 292 35.07 20.04 32.57
N SER A 293 33.90 20.07 33.20
CA SER A 293 33.80 20.09 34.67
C SER A 293 32.92 18.92 35.12
N ALA A 294 33.56 17.94 35.74
CA ALA A 294 32.92 16.83 36.42
C ALA A 294 32.35 17.31 37.76
N ALA A 295 31.01 17.38 37.87
CA ALA A 295 30.25 17.30 39.12
C ALA A 295 28.76 17.47 38.78
N GLY A 296 28.01 16.38 38.71
CA GLY A 296 26.57 16.45 38.47
C GLY A 296 25.89 15.11 38.19
N ALA A 297 26.42 14.01 38.72
CA ALA A 297 25.78 12.70 38.65
C ALA A 297 25.28 12.31 40.05
N ALA A 298 24.27 13.03 40.55
CA ALA A 298 23.53 12.65 41.74
C ALA A 298 22.22 13.46 41.85
N ALA A 299 21.19 13.05 41.10
CA ALA A 299 19.79 13.14 41.52
C ALA A 299 18.88 12.83 40.33
N TYR A 300 18.39 11.59 40.24
CA TYR A 300 17.04 11.25 39.75
C TYR A 300 16.81 9.77 40.11
N MET A 301 16.37 9.53 41.35
CA MET A 301 15.88 8.22 41.79
C MET A 301 14.39 8.09 41.45
N GLY A 302 14.10 7.04 40.68
CA GLY A 302 12.79 6.47 40.39
C GLY A 302 13.02 5.04 39.88
N ALA A 303 13.44 4.13 40.77
CA ALA A 303 13.83 2.75 40.51
C ALA A 303 12.85 1.83 41.24
N PRO A 304 12.09 0.96 40.53
CA PRO A 304 12.56 -0.38 40.15
C PRO A 304 12.17 -0.89 38.73
N GLU A 305 11.22 -0.24 38.03
CA GLU A 305 10.71 -0.69 36.71
C GLU A 305 11.76 -0.56 35.59
N THR A 306 12.61 0.47 35.67
CA THR A 306 13.73 0.71 34.74
C THR A 306 14.78 -0.40 34.75
N GLN A 307 14.96 -1.10 35.88
CA GLN A 307 15.97 -2.15 36.03
C GLN A 307 15.49 -3.49 35.45
N VAL A 308 14.18 -3.75 35.45
CA VAL A 308 13.57 -4.92 34.80
C VAL A 308 13.60 -4.75 33.28
N ASP A 309 13.29 -3.56 32.80
CA ASP A 309 13.27 -3.23 31.37
C ASP A 309 14.66 -3.32 30.73
N GLU A 310 15.70 -2.85 31.42
CA GLU A 310 17.09 -2.94 30.97
C GLU A 310 17.59 -4.38 30.88
N VAL A 311 17.31 -5.21 31.89
CA VAL A 311 17.77 -6.61 31.95
C VAL A 311 17.02 -7.50 30.96
N LEU A 312 15.72 -7.25 30.75
CA LEU A 312 14.92 -7.95 29.74
C LEU A 312 15.40 -7.60 28.33
N LEU A 313 15.66 -6.33 28.06
CA LEU A 313 16.12 -5.84 26.78
C LEU A 313 17.53 -6.38 26.43
N ASP A 314 18.42 -6.45 27.42
CA ASP A 314 19.76 -7.03 27.27
C ASP A 314 19.73 -8.54 27.00
N LEU A 315 18.85 -9.29 27.70
CA LEU A 315 18.60 -10.70 27.43
C LEU A 315 18.09 -10.95 26.00
N MET A 316 17.13 -10.13 25.55
CA MET A 316 16.56 -10.22 24.21
C MET A 316 17.60 -9.98 23.11
N MET A 317 18.51 -9.05 23.34
CA MET A 317 19.56 -8.71 22.39
C MET A 317 20.64 -9.78 22.29
N ALA A 318 21.02 -10.43 23.40
CA ALA A 318 21.94 -11.57 23.37
C ALA A 318 21.37 -12.72 22.52
N PHE A 319 20.08 -13.06 22.70
CA PHE A 319 19.44 -14.13 21.94
C PHE A 319 19.25 -13.83 20.45
N LEU A 320 18.88 -12.59 20.10
CA LEU A 320 18.66 -12.20 18.70
C LEU A 320 19.97 -12.11 17.91
N LYS A 321 21.09 -11.83 18.60
CA LYS A 321 22.42 -11.74 18.00
C LYS A 321 23.04 -13.10 17.76
N ASP A 322 22.95 -14.00 18.74
CA ASP A 322 23.33 -15.40 18.62
C ASP A 322 22.48 -16.24 19.56
N GLN A 323 21.65 -17.12 19.00
CA GLN A 323 20.74 -17.98 19.77
C GLN A 323 21.49 -18.96 20.70
N ASN A 324 22.79 -19.15 20.48
CA ASN A 324 23.68 -19.98 21.30
C ASN A 324 24.63 -19.15 22.18
N ASP A 325 24.42 -17.83 22.31
CA ASP A 325 25.27 -16.96 23.12
C ASP A 325 25.31 -17.48 24.59
N PRO A 326 26.49 -17.85 25.12
CA PRO A 326 26.61 -18.42 26.46
C PRO A 326 26.17 -17.45 27.56
N SER A 327 26.18 -16.13 27.30
CA SER A 327 25.75 -15.10 28.25
C SER A 327 24.23 -15.04 28.47
N ILE A 328 23.43 -15.70 27.61
CA ILE A 328 21.97 -15.73 27.73
C ILE A 328 21.53 -16.33 29.07
N LYS A 329 22.22 -17.37 29.55
CA LYS A 329 21.90 -18.00 30.83
C LYS A 329 22.15 -17.06 32.01
N ASP A 330 23.24 -16.30 31.97
CA ASP A 330 23.61 -15.33 33.01
C ASP A 330 22.63 -14.14 33.01
N LYS A 331 22.18 -13.70 31.82
CA LYS A 331 21.17 -12.65 31.66
C LYS A 331 19.77 -13.11 32.10
N LEU A 332 19.42 -14.37 31.87
CA LEU A 332 18.21 -15.00 32.44
C LEU A 332 18.26 -15.06 33.97
N GLN A 333 19.42 -15.37 34.55
CA GLN A 333 19.64 -15.33 36.00
C GLN A 333 19.53 -13.91 36.57
N ALA A 334 20.07 -12.91 35.87
CA ALA A 334 19.91 -11.51 36.25
C ALA A 334 18.43 -11.10 36.24
N LEU A 335 17.68 -11.47 35.20
CA LEU A 335 16.24 -11.20 35.10
C LEU A 335 15.47 -11.86 36.25
N GLN A 336 15.82 -13.11 36.58
CA GLN A 336 15.26 -13.85 37.71
C GLN A 336 15.53 -13.17 39.06
N GLN A 337 16.73 -12.63 39.27
CA GLN A 337 17.09 -11.93 40.51
C GLN A 337 16.31 -10.62 40.68
N VAL A 338 16.13 -9.85 39.61
CA VAL A 338 15.37 -8.58 39.66
C VAL A 338 13.87 -8.85 39.89
N LEU A 339 13.32 -9.92 39.31
CA LEU A 339 11.90 -10.28 39.45
C LEU A 339 11.56 -11.07 40.73
N GLY A 340 12.56 -11.67 41.39
CA GLY A 340 12.37 -12.64 42.49
C GLY A 340 11.77 -12.08 43.79
N ALA A 341 11.58 -10.76 43.89
CA ALA A 341 11.02 -10.07 45.05
C ALA A 341 9.48 -9.91 45.00
N GLU A 342 8.84 -10.14 43.84
CA GLU A 342 7.38 -9.98 43.71
C GLU A 342 6.61 -11.21 44.20
N ARG A 343 5.70 -10.96 45.15
CA ARG A 343 4.71 -11.95 45.59
C ARG A 343 3.35 -11.64 44.98
N ASP A 344 2.60 -12.68 44.67
CA ASP A 344 1.21 -12.49 44.25
C ASP A 344 0.28 -12.20 45.45
N VAL A 345 -1.00 -11.98 45.17
CA VAL A 345 -2.02 -11.61 46.18
C VAL A 345 -2.23 -12.71 47.23
N PHE A 346 -1.68 -13.92 47.01
CA PHE A 346 -1.77 -15.07 47.92
C PHE A 346 -0.45 -15.37 48.64
N GLY A 347 0.60 -14.56 48.42
CA GLY A 347 1.91 -14.72 49.08
C GLY A 347 2.86 -15.72 48.42
N GLU A 348 2.51 -16.25 47.25
CA GLU A 348 3.37 -17.15 46.47
C GLU A 348 4.34 -16.36 45.58
N GLN A 349 5.47 -16.99 45.24
CA GLN A 349 6.48 -16.37 44.36
C GLN A 349 5.95 -16.32 42.92
N LYS A 350 5.74 -15.12 42.39
CA LYS A 350 4.98 -14.84 41.15
C LYS A 350 5.61 -15.44 39.87
N TYR A 351 6.89 -15.80 39.89
CA TYR A 351 7.65 -16.23 38.71
C TYR A 351 8.46 -17.54 38.93
N PHE A 352 7.94 -18.48 39.71
CA PHE A 352 8.62 -19.76 40.06
C PHE A 352 9.12 -20.57 38.84
N TRP A 353 8.40 -20.55 37.72
CA TRP A 353 8.77 -21.23 36.47
C TRP A 353 10.08 -20.73 35.84
N LEU A 354 10.49 -19.49 36.12
CA LEU A 354 11.73 -18.90 35.60
C LEU A 354 12.98 -19.56 36.24
N ILE A 355 12.82 -20.07 37.46
CA ILE A 355 13.87 -20.78 38.22
C ILE A 355 14.21 -22.13 37.56
N GLU A 356 13.18 -22.90 37.19
CA GLU A 356 13.33 -24.20 36.52
C GLU A 356 13.92 -24.04 35.10
N ALA A 357 13.53 -22.98 34.39
CA ALA A 357 14.03 -22.71 33.04
C ALA A 357 15.51 -22.29 33.02
N VAL A 358 15.95 -21.50 34.01
CA VAL A 358 17.35 -21.14 34.20
C VAL A 358 18.21 -22.37 34.52
N GLN A 359 17.70 -23.30 35.34
CA GLN A 359 18.41 -24.52 35.72
C GLN A 359 18.61 -25.45 34.52
N ASN A 360 17.57 -25.63 33.70
CA ASN A 360 17.55 -26.57 32.58
C ASN A 360 18.00 -25.98 31.23
N TRP A 361 18.43 -24.70 31.18
CA TRP A 361 18.72 -23.96 29.94
C TRP A 361 19.70 -24.66 29.00
N ASN A 362 20.68 -25.38 29.54
CA ASN A 362 21.71 -26.04 28.72
C ASN A 362 21.27 -27.41 28.18
N GLU A 363 20.15 -27.95 28.67
CA GLU A 363 19.66 -29.30 28.35
C GLU A 363 18.46 -29.28 27.38
N ILE A 364 17.86 -28.10 27.16
CA ILE A 364 16.73 -27.89 26.24
C ILE A 364 17.18 -27.59 24.80
N SER A 365 16.37 -28.01 23.82
CA SER A 365 16.69 -27.89 22.40
C SER A 365 16.66 -26.43 21.90
N PRO A 366 17.36 -26.07 20.80
CA PRO A 366 17.34 -24.71 20.25
C PRO A 366 15.93 -24.18 19.94
N LYS A 367 15.04 -25.07 19.49
CA LYS A 367 13.64 -24.74 19.20
C LYS A 367 12.83 -24.44 20.47
N GLU A 368 13.14 -25.12 21.58
CA GLU A 368 12.53 -24.85 22.89
C GLU A 368 13.08 -23.56 23.52
N LYS A 369 14.36 -23.23 23.31
CA LYS A 369 14.97 -21.94 23.71
C LYS A 369 14.31 -20.76 23.00
N GLU A 370 14.07 -20.90 21.69
CA GLU A 370 13.34 -19.92 20.88
C GLU A 370 11.90 -19.74 21.38
N GLN A 371 11.18 -20.84 21.59
CA GLN A 371 9.83 -20.82 22.16
C GLN A 371 9.77 -20.22 23.57
N PHE A 372 10.79 -20.46 24.40
CA PHE A 372 10.87 -19.92 25.75
C PHE A 372 11.08 -18.40 25.76
N LEU A 373 11.87 -17.87 24.83
CA LEU A 373 12.10 -16.42 24.73
C LEU A 373 10.95 -15.70 24.03
N GLU A 374 10.30 -16.35 23.06
CA GLU A 374 8.98 -15.92 22.55
C GLU A 374 7.91 -15.96 23.66
N TYR A 375 7.97 -16.94 24.57
CA TYR A 375 7.10 -17.05 25.73
C TYR A 375 7.38 -15.98 26.79
N LEU A 376 8.65 -15.61 27.04
CA LEU A 376 9.02 -14.46 27.87
C LEU A 376 8.48 -13.16 27.27
N LEU A 377 8.65 -12.96 25.96
CA LEU A 377 8.03 -11.87 25.21
C LEU A 377 6.51 -11.82 25.44
N TYR A 378 5.88 -12.99 25.38
CA TYR A 378 4.46 -13.18 25.55
C TYR A 378 3.99 -12.99 27.01
N CYS A 379 4.76 -13.40 28.02
CA CYS A 379 4.46 -13.25 29.45
C CYS A 379 4.51 -11.80 29.92
N PHE A 380 5.50 -11.03 29.46
CA PHE A 380 5.54 -9.59 29.67
C PHE A 380 4.43 -8.87 28.88
N MET A 381 4.03 -9.41 27.72
CA MET A 381 2.95 -8.86 26.92
C MET A 381 1.54 -9.32 27.31
N ARG A 382 1.33 -10.22 28.28
CA ARG A 382 0.02 -10.41 28.95
C ARG A 382 0.01 -11.42 30.11
N THR A 383 -0.50 -10.97 31.25
CA THR A 383 -1.40 -11.76 32.10
C THR A 383 -2.58 -12.29 31.25
N LYS A 384 -2.50 -13.58 30.90
CA LYS A 384 -3.54 -14.57 30.45
C LYS A 384 -4.35 -14.22 29.17
N ALA A 385 -4.53 -15.06 28.14
CA ALA A 385 -4.18 -16.45 27.82
C ALA A 385 -4.20 -16.69 26.27
N LEU A 386 -3.59 -17.80 25.84
CA LEU A 386 -3.14 -18.30 24.51
C LEU A 386 -4.24 -18.72 23.48
N PRO A 387 -3.94 -19.23 22.25
CA PRO A 387 -2.70 -19.24 21.44
C PRO A 387 -2.87 -18.87 19.93
N LEU A 388 -1.73 -18.85 19.22
CA LEU A 388 -1.51 -18.90 17.75
C LEU A 388 -1.66 -17.58 16.96
N GLY A 389 -0.51 -17.04 16.53
CA GLY A 389 -0.36 -15.82 15.72
C GLY A 389 -1.07 -15.88 14.36
N PRO A 390 -1.25 -14.77 13.61
CA PRO A 390 -0.20 -14.23 12.74
C PRO A 390 -0.35 -12.74 12.29
N ARG A 391 0.53 -12.33 11.36
CA ARG A 391 0.47 -11.30 10.29
C ARG A 391 -0.79 -10.38 10.17
N SER A 392 -0.46 -9.10 9.96
CA SER A 392 -1.28 -7.99 9.46
C SER A 392 -2.45 -8.32 8.54
N ARG A 393 -3.68 -8.03 9.01
CA ARG A 393 -4.93 -8.03 8.22
C ARG A 393 -5.91 -7.01 8.76
N ALA A 394 -6.36 -6.05 7.97
CA ALA A 394 -7.53 -5.23 8.32
C ALA A 394 -8.82 -5.97 7.91
N THR A 395 -9.76 -6.14 8.85
CA THR A 395 -11.06 -6.78 8.60
C THR A 395 -12.00 -5.79 7.95
N ASN A 396 -12.34 -6.04 6.69
CA ASN A 396 -13.50 -5.43 6.04
C ASN A 396 -14.05 -6.50 5.11
N TRP A 397 -15.26 -6.96 5.43
CA TRP A 397 -16.02 -7.90 4.63
C TRP A 397 -17.09 -7.10 3.92
N ILE A 398 -17.23 -7.26 2.61
CA ILE A 398 -18.20 -6.50 1.82
C ILE A 398 -18.87 -7.47 0.87
N GLY A 399 -20.20 -7.41 0.78
CA GLY A 399 -20.83 -7.91 -0.43
C GLY A 399 -22.33 -7.79 -0.44
N SER A 400 -22.92 -6.77 -1.02
CA SER A 400 -24.12 -6.98 -1.85
C SER A 400 -24.09 -5.91 -2.94
N ASN A 401 -24.66 -6.22 -4.11
CA ASN A 401 -24.62 -5.40 -5.33
C ASN A 401 -23.23 -5.02 -5.90
N ILE A 402 -22.15 -5.66 -5.45
CA ILE A 402 -20.82 -5.53 -6.09
C ILE A 402 -20.75 -6.54 -7.23
N THR A 403 -20.60 -6.13 -8.49
CA THR A 403 -20.44 -7.06 -9.63
C THR A 403 -19.01 -7.61 -9.78
N ASP A 404 -18.09 -7.18 -8.91
CA ASP A 404 -16.69 -7.61 -8.89
C ASP A 404 -16.48 -8.86 -8.00
N GLU A 405 -16.30 -10.02 -8.62
CA GLU A 405 -16.14 -11.33 -7.96
C GLU A 405 -14.94 -11.41 -7.01
N ALA A 406 -13.88 -10.61 -7.23
CA ALA A 406 -12.71 -10.61 -6.36
C ALA A 406 -13.05 -9.98 -5.00
N MET A 407 -13.86 -8.92 -4.98
CA MET A 407 -14.29 -8.24 -3.75
C MET A 407 -15.33 -9.05 -2.96
N GLN A 408 -16.17 -9.85 -3.62
CA GLN A 408 -17.17 -10.70 -2.95
C GLN A 408 -16.56 -11.88 -2.18
N SER A 409 -15.37 -12.34 -2.56
CA SER A 409 -14.72 -13.55 -2.02
C SER A 409 -13.71 -13.28 -0.91
N ARG A 410 -13.38 -12.02 -0.64
CA ARG A 410 -12.35 -11.60 0.32
C ARG A 410 -12.95 -11.33 1.70
N GLU A 411 -12.38 -11.99 2.72
CA GLU A 411 -12.73 -11.77 4.13
C GLU A 411 -12.07 -10.50 4.72
N PHE A 412 -10.94 -10.08 4.15
CA PHE A 412 -10.12 -8.96 4.64
C PHE A 412 -9.72 -8.04 3.49
N LEU A 413 -9.62 -6.74 3.79
CA LEU A 413 -9.02 -5.75 2.89
C LEU A 413 -7.59 -5.48 3.33
N HIS A 414 -6.67 -5.47 2.37
CA HIS A 414 -5.26 -5.17 2.62
C HIS A 414 -4.99 -3.74 2.19
N LEU A 415 -5.29 -2.77 3.05
CA LEU A 415 -5.03 -1.36 2.72
C LEU A 415 -3.60 -0.98 3.12
N VAL A 416 -2.90 -0.29 2.22
CA VAL A 416 -1.52 0.19 2.37
C VAL A 416 -1.38 1.62 1.88
N ASP A 417 -0.22 2.22 2.16
CA ASP A 417 0.14 3.57 1.75
C ASP A 417 -0.01 3.79 0.24
N ALA A 418 -0.75 4.84 -0.14
CA ALA A 418 -0.96 5.21 -1.52
C ALA A 418 0.32 5.68 -2.24
N GLY A 419 1.37 6.04 -1.50
CA GLY A 419 2.70 6.34 -2.01
C GLY A 419 3.35 5.18 -2.77
N LEU A 420 2.90 3.95 -2.52
CA LEU A 420 3.29 2.76 -3.30
C LEU A 420 2.64 2.71 -4.69
N ALA A 421 1.69 3.61 -4.98
CA ALA A 421 1.01 3.74 -6.26
C ALA A 421 1.44 5.00 -7.03
N ILE A 422 0.75 6.12 -6.80
CA ILE A 422 1.21 7.46 -7.21
C ILE A 422 1.43 8.22 -5.90
N ASN A 423 2.61 8.82 -5.72
CA ASN A 423 2.95 9.52 -4.49
C ASN A 423 2.19 10.84 -4.24
N THR A 424 0.97 10.98 -4.75
CA THR A 424 0.10 12.16 -4.63
C THR A 424 -1.36 11.74 -4.89
N PRO A 425 -2.35 12.38 -4.25
CA PRO A 425 -3.75 11.93 -4.28
C PRO A 425 -4.53 12.38 -5.53
N TYR A 426 -3.87 12.68 -6.66
CA TYR A 426 -4.55 13.05 -7.92
C TYR A 426 -5.70 12.09 -8.30
N PRO A 427 -5.55 10.75 -8.20
CA PRO A 427 -6.64 9.84 -8.59
C PRO A 427 -7.91 9.97 -7.75
N LEU A 428 -7.81 10.58 -6.56
CA LEU A 428 -8.97 10.91 -5.74
C LEU A 428 -9.51 12.32 -6.05
N VAL A 429 -8.70 13.28 -6.48
CA VAL A 429 -9.19 14.65 -6.76
C VAL A 429 -9.69 14.86 -8.19
N LEU A 430 -9.08 14.18 -9.16
CA LEU A 430 -9.39 14.30 -10.60
C LEU A 430 -10.70 13.65 -11.09
N PRO A 431 -11.39 12.74 -10.37
CA PRO A 431 -12.68 12.25 -10.82
C PRO A 431 -13.63 13.40 -11.19
N PRO A 432 -14.29 13.36 -12.37
CA PRO A 432 -15.09 14.48 -12.87
C PRO A 432 -16.16 14.98 -11.91
N ALA A 433 -16.65 14.11 -11.01
CA ALA A 433 -17.64 14.45 -10.00
C ALA A 433 -17.19 15.56 -9.03
N ARG A 434 -15.88 15.82 -8.87
CA ARG A 434 -15.35 16.90 -8.03
C ARG A 434 -15.13 18.21 -8.78
N GLU A 435 -15.17 18.20 -10.11
CA GLU A 435 -15.07 19.39 -10.97
C GLU A 435 -13.89 20.32 -10.58
N ALA A 436 -12.72 19.76 -10.28
CA ALA A 436 -11.56 20.55 -9.90
C ALA A 436 -11.16 21.52 -11.02
N HIS A 437 -11.05 22.81 -10.71
CA HIS A 437 -10.68 23.87 -11.66
C HIS A 437 -9.19 24.21 -11.59
N LEU A 438 -8.66 24.26 -10.36
CA LEU A 438 -7.26 24.54 -10.05
C LEU A 438 -6.76 23.54 -9.01
N ILE A 439 -5.62 22.93 -9.29
CA ILE A 439 -4.92 22.03 -8.38
C ILE A 439 -3.57 22.65 -8.00
N LEU A 440 -3.35 22.87 -6.71
CA LEU A 440 -2.07 23.22 -6.12
C LEU A 440 -1.42 21.94 -5.57
N SER A 441 -0.50 21.36 -6.32
CA SER A 441 0.18 20.10 -5.99
C SER A 441 1.55 20.36 -5.38
N PHE A 442 1.72 20.05 -4.10
CA PHE A 442 2.99 20.18 -3.38
C PHE A 442 3.70 18.83 -3.31
N ASP A 443 4.86 18.75 -3.98
CA ASP A 443 5.68 17.56 -4.05
C ASP A 443 6.82 17.58 -3.03
N PHE A 444 6.77 16.59 -2.13
CA PHE A 444 7.72 16.30 -1.06
C PHE A 444 8.48 15.00 -1.31
N SER A 445 8.51 14.49 -2.54
CA SER A 445 9.18 13.24 -2.91
C SER A 445 10.70 13.35 -2.71
N ALA A 446 11.37 12.24 -2.39
CA ALA A 446 12.83 12.22 -2.26
C ALA A 446 13.56 12.07 -3.61
N GLY A 447 12.87 11.52 -4.62
CA GLY A 447 13.40 11.27 -5.95
C GLY A 447 13.16 12.42 -6.91
N ASP A 448 12.85 12.09 -8.17
CA ASP A 448 12.47 13.07 -9.18
C ASP A 448 11.21 13.85 -8.73
N PRO A 449 11.30 15.18 -8.54
CA PRO A 449 10.18 15.99 -8.07
C PRO A 449 9.05 16.13 -9.09
N LEU A 450 9.21 15.62 -10.32
CA LEU A 450 8.19 15.62 -11.37
C LEU A 450 7.60 14.21 -11.63
N GLU A 451 8.06 13.18 -10.92
CA GLU A 451 7.58 11.80 -11.12
C GLU A 451 6.09 11.63 -10.81
N THR A 452 5.59 12.39 -9.84
CA THR A 452 4.17 12.41 -9.49
C THR A 452 3.30 12.94 -10.63
N VAL A 453 3.73 14.02 -11.28
CA VAL A 453 3.08 14.58 -12.47
C VAL A 453 3.17 13.61 -13.64
N ARG A 454 4.36 13.05 -13.90
CA ARG A 454 4.60 12.07 -14.97
C ARG A 454 3.67 10.86 -14.84
N THR A 455 3.66 10.24 -13.67
CA THR A 455 2.83 9.05 -13.41
C THR A 455 1.34 9.38 -13.44
N THR A 456 0.95 10.57 -12.99
CA THR A 456 -0.44 11.02 -13.06
C THR A 456 -0.88 11.24 -14.50
N ALA A 457 -0.04 11.83 -15.34
CA ALA A 457 -0.34 12.03 -16.75
C ALA A 457 -0.52 10.68 -17.49
N ASP A 458 0.37 9.71 -17.26
CA ASP A 458 0.23 8.33 -17.78
C ASP A 458 -1.09 7.68 -17.32
N TYR A 459 -1.39 7.78 -16.02
CA TYR A 459 -2.65 7.29 -15.47
C TYR A 459 -3.87 7.96 -16.13
N CYS A 460 -3.85 9.28 -16.27
CA CYS A 460 -4.97 10.03 -16.85
C CYS A 460 -5.16 9.71 -18.33
N GLN A 461 -4.07 9.62 -19.10
CA GLN A 461 -4.09 9.24 -20.50
C GLN A 461 -4.70 7.85 -20.68
N ARG A 462 -4.33 6.88 -19.83
CA ARG A 462 -4.83 5.51 -19.89
C ARG A 462 -6.34 5.39 -19.67
N TYR A 463 -6.91 6.28 -18.86
CA TYR A 463 -8.32 6.23 -18.48
C TYR A 463 -9.18 7.36 -19.06
N GLY A 464 -8.64 8.14 -19.99
CA GLY A 464 -9.35 9.27 -20.60
C GLY A 464 -9.76 10.34 -19.58
N ILE A 465 -8.99 10.52 -18.51
CA ILE A 465 -9.25 11.55 -17.50
C ILE A 465 -8.62 12.86 -18.00
N PRO A 466 -9.35 13.98 -18.07
CA PRO A 466 -8.79 15.27 -18.46
C PRO A 466 -7.65 15.69 -17.51
N PHE A 467 -6.46 15.85 -18.06
CA PHE A 467 -5.26 16.29 -17.34
C PHE A 467 -4.35 17.06 -18.30
N PRO A 468 -3.57 18.05 -17.83
CA PRO A 468 -2.59 18.73 -18.66
C PRO A 468 -1.63 17.78 -19.38
N GLN A 469 -1.38 18.02 -20.67
CA GLN A 469 -0.37 17.26 -21.40
C GLN A 469 1.02 17.62 -20.88
N VAL A 470 1.86 16.61 -20.71
CA VAL A 470 3.25 16.75 -20.28
C VAL A 470 4.16 16.00 -21.24
N ARG A 471 5.30 16.60 -21.58
CA ARG A 471 6.29 15.97 -22.47
C ARG A 471 7.46 15.46 -21.64
N GLU A 472 7.88 14.23 -21.91
CA GLU A 472 8.88 13.54 -21.10
C GLU A 472 10.27 14.19 -21.17
N ASP A 473 10.64 14.74 -22.32
CA ASP A 473 11.87 15.53 -22.51
C ASP A 473 11.88 16.78 -21.63
N GLN A 474 10.76 17.51 -21.59
CA GLN A 474 10.58 18.69 -20.76
C GLN A 474 10.64 18.36 -19.26
N LEU A 475 9.97 17.29 -18.83
CA LEU A 475 10.02 16.87 -17.41
C LEU A 475 11.44 16.49 -16.98
N LYS A 476 12.19 15.80 -17.84
CA LYS A 476 13.61 15.46 -17.57
C LYS A 476 14.50 16.68 -17.48
N GLU A 477 14.25 17.72 -18.27
CA GLU A 477 14.98 18.98 -18.21
C GLU A 477 14.69 19.71 -16.89
N TRP A 478 13.41 19.86 -16.54
CA TRP A 478 12.95 20.47 -15.29
C TRP A 478 13.45 19.74 -14.04
N ALA A 479 13.54 18.40 -14.08
CA ALA A 479 14.01 17.61 -12.96
C ALA A 479 15.49 17.84 -12.59
N LYS A 480 16.33 18.22 -13.56
CA LYS A 480 17.77 18.48 -13.33
C LYS A 480 18.01 19.67 -12.42
N ALA A 481 17.19 20.70 -12.56
CA ALA A 481 17.38 21.95 -11.87
C ALA A 481 16.00 22.57 -11.58
N PRO A 482 15.26 22.01 -10.59
CA PRO A 482 13.86 22.31 -10.41
C PRO A 482 13.62 23.76 -9.97
N GLU A 483 12.63 24.39 -10.61
CA GLU A 483 12.04 25.67 -10.22
C GLU A 483 11.01 25.47 -9.10
N SER A 484 10.67 26.55 -8.38
CA SER A 484 9.71 26.49 -7.28
C SER A 484 8.29 26.10 -7.68
N CYS A 485 7.87 26.39 -8.92
CA CYS A 485 6.55 26.03 -9.42
C CYS A 485 6.52 25.85 -10.95
N TYR A 486 5.72 24.89 -11.42
CA TYR A 486 5.37 24.68 -12.83
C TYR A 486 3.87 24.78 -13.02
N ILE A 487 3.41 25.59 -13.98
CA ILE A 487 1.99 25.75 -14.31
C ILE A 487 1.68 24.95 -15.58
N LEU A 488 0.92 23.88 -15.43
CA LEU A 488 0.54 22.95 -16.48
C LEU A 488 -0.93 23.19 -16.87
N ARG A 489 -1.18 23.27 -18.18
CA ARG A 489 -2.53 23.51 -18.74
C ARG A 489 -2.85 22.48 -19.80
N GLY A 490 -4.09 21.99 -19.78
CA GLY A 490 -4.68 21.23 -20.88
C GLY A 490 -5.78 22.02 -21.58
N GLU A 491 -6.26 21.52 -22.71
CA GLU A 491 -7.46 22.04 -23.38
C GLU A 491 -8.72 21.85 -22.53
N THR A 492 -8.78 20.71 -21.82
CA THR A 492 -9.87 20.31 -20.92
C THR A 492 -9.29 19.84 -19.58
N GLY A 493 -10.01 20.06 -18.48
CA GLY A 493 -9.61 19.64 -17.13
C GLY A 493 -9.00 20.77 -16.28
N PRO A 494 -8.46 20.44 -15.08
CA PRO A 494 -7.91 21.42 -14.17
C PRO A 494 -6.61 22.05 -14.68
N VAL A 495 -6.38 23.30 -14.30
CA VAL A 495 -5.02 23.87 -14.29
C VAL A 495 -4.27 23.25 -13.10
N VAL A 496 -3.03 22.81 -13.33
CA VAL A 496 -2.19 22.24 -12.28
C VAL A 496 -1.00 23.14 -12.03
N MET A 497 -0.88 23.68 -10.82
CA MET A 497 0.34 24.30 -10.32
C MET A 497 1.09 23.27 -9.49
N HIS A 498 2.28 22.88 -9.94
CA HIS A 498 3.11 21.86 -9.30
C HIS A 498 4.32 22.49 -8.62
N PHE A 499 4.40 22.36 -7.30
CA PHE A 499 5.41 22.97 -6.44
C PHE A 499 6.42 21.91 -6.02
N THR A 500 7.70 22.21 -6.18
CA THR A 500 8.79 21.31 -5.77
C THR A 500 9.36 21.74 -4.43
N LEU A 501 9.51 20.80 -3.48
CA LEU A 501 9.96 21.15 -2.12
C LEU A 501 11.32 21.85 -2.09
N PHE A 502 12.32 21.25 -2.73
CA PHE A 502 13.67 21.80 -2.82
C PHE A 502 13.92 22.24 -4.26
N ASN A 503 14.24 23.52 -4.44
CA ASN A 503 14.36 24.15 -5.75
C ASN A 503 15.40 25.28 -5.72
N LYS A 504 15.72 25.83 -6.89
CA LYS A 504 16.73 26.89 -7.00
C LYS A 504 16.40 28.14 -6.17
N ASN A 505 15.12 28.46 -6.02
CA ASN A 505 14.71 29.69 -5.35
C ASN A 505 14.92 29.62 -3.83
N ASN A 506 14.72 28.47 -3.21
CA ASN A 506 14.81 28.30 -1.75
C ASN A 506 16.07 27.58 -1.27
N CYS A 507 16.76 26.84 -2.15
CA CYS A 507 17.94 26.03 -1.84
C CYS A 507 19.21 26.43 -2.62
N GLY A 508 19.11 27.35 -3.60
CA GLY A 508 20.24 27.69 -4.48
C GLY A 508 20.69 26.49 -5.33
N ASP A 509 22.00 26.37 -5.58
CA ASP A 509 22.57 25.27 -6.37
C ASP A 509 22.73 23.95 -5.58
N ASP A 510 22.54 23.98 -4.26
CA ASP A 510 22.81 22.84 -3.34
C ASP A 510 21.60 21.91 -3.10
N ILE A 511 20.71 21.76 -4.09
CA ILE A 511 19.45 21.00 -3.96
C ILE A 511 19.68 19.55 -3.48
N ASP A 512 20.71 18.89 -3.97
CA ASP A 512 21.02 17.51 -3.58
C ASP A 512 21.48 17.38 -2.12
N THR A 513 22.13 18.41 -1.59
CA THR A 513 22.50 18.48 -0.16
C THR A 513 21.25 18.57 0.70
N TRP A 514 20.27 19.40 0.30
CA TRP A 514 18.96 19.47 0.97
C TRP A 514 18.20 18.15 0.92
N ARG A 515 18.19 17.46 -0.23
CA ARG A 515 17.56 16.13 -0.36
C ARG A 515 18.18 15.10 0.59
N LYS A 516 19.51 15.05 0.68
CA LYS A 516 20.24 14.16 1.62
C LYS A 516 20.03 14.56 3.08
N LYS A 517 19.92 15.86 3.37
CA LYS A 517 19.65 16.38 4.73
C LYS A 517 18.30 15.90 5.26
N TYR A 518 17.31 15.71 4.38
CA TYR A 518 15.93 15.34 4.70
C TYR A 518 15.48 14.07 4.00
N GLU A 519 16.17 12.95 4.19
CA GLU A 519 15.77 11.66 3.62
C GLU A 519 14.40 11.16 4.15
N THR A 520 13.70 10.34 3.35
CA THR A 520 12.34 9.85 3.70
C THR A 520 12.32 9.02 4.97
N MET A 521 13.39 8.26 5.21
CA MET A 521 13.52 7.34 6.34
C MET A 521 14.26 7.95 7.53
N LYS A 522 14.61 9.23 7.48
CA LYS A 522 15.38 9.87 8.55
C LYS A 522 14.58 9.85 9.86
N PRO A 523 15.05 9.14 10.91
CA PRO A 523 14.33 9.08 12.17
C PRO A 523 14.21 10.45 12.84
N SER A 524 13.11 10.70 13.55
CA SER A 524 12.86 11.97 14.26
C SER A 524 13.92 12.32 15.30
N CYS A 525 14.66 11.34 15.81
CA CYS A 525 15.79 11.60 16.71
C CYS A 525 16.98 12.30 16.04
N PHE A 526 17.07 12.30 14.70
CA PHE A 526 18.05 13.04 13.92
C PHE A 526 17.51 14.38 13.37
N TYR A 527 16.27 14.74 13.71
CA TYR A 527 15.72 16.07 13.45
C TYR A 527 15.91 16.91 14.71
N THR A 528 16.86 17.86 14.63
CA THR A 528 17.01 18.90 15.65
C THR A 528 15.93 19.97 15.47
N PRO A 529 15.64 20.80 16.49
CA PRO A 529 14.73 21.94 16.35
C PRO A 529 15.07 22.85 15.16
N GLU A 530 16.37 23.08 14.91
CA GLU A 530 16.85 23.87 13.77
C GLU A 530 16.51 23.20 12.43
N LEU A 531 16.67 21.87 12.34
CA LEU A 531 16.30 21.13 11.14
C LEU A 531 14.79 21.18 10.85
N VAL A 532 13.97 21.16 11.91
CA VAL A 532 12.51 21.32 11.79
C VAL A 532 12.17 22.74 11.34
N ALA A 533 12.75 23.76 11.97
CA ALA A 533 12.55 25.16 11.63
C ALA A 533 13.00 25.47 10.18
N ASP A 534 14.14 24.94 9.75
CA ASP A 534 14.63 25.07 8.37
C ASP A 534 13.65 24.50 7.36
N LEU A 535 13.11 23.30 7.62
CA LEU A 535 12.20 22.64 6.68
C LEU A 535 10.84 23.36 6.63
N LEU A 536 10.35 23.86 7.77
CA LEU A 536 9.18 24.74 7.81
C LEU A 536 9.43 26.00 6.98
N ARG A 537 10.57 26.67 7.17
CA ARG A 537 10.93 27.88 6.43
C ARG A 537 10.97 27.63 4.92
N VAL A 538 11.65 26.58 4.47
CA VAL A 538 11.81 26.24 3.04
C VAL A 538 10.45 25.92 2.40
N SER A 539 9.60 25.16 3.08
CA SER A 539 8.27 24.81 2.57
C SER A 539 7.29 25.99 2.55
N ARG A 540 7.35 26.88 3.54
CA ARG A 540 6.61 28.16 3.55
C ARG A 540 7.02 29.04 2.37
N GLU A 541 8.33 29.17 2.14
CA GLU A 541 8.86 30.01 1.06
C GLU A 541 8.36 29.59 -0.33
N ASN A 542 8.11 28.30 -0.57
CA ASN A 542 7.54 27.80 -1.83
C ASN A 542 6.16 28.39 -2.14
N VAL A 543 5.34 28.60 -1.11
CA VAL A 543 4.03 29.25 -1.24
C VAL A 543 4.23 30.75 -1.42
N ARG A 544 5.09 31.36 -0.60
CA ARG A 544 5.33 32.81 -0.58
C ARG A 544 5.83 33.35 -1.91
N ILE A 545 6.88 32.75 -2.47
CA ILE A 545 7.47 33.16 -3.76
C ILE A 545 6.46 33.04 -4.90
N ASN A 546 5.54 32.09 -4.82
CA ASN A 546 4.54 31.83 -5.85
C ASN A 546 3.17 32.44 -5.56
N LYS A 547 3.04 33.31 -4.54
CA LYS A 547 1.77 33.93 -4.16
C LYS A 547 1.08 34.59 -5.35
N ASP A 548 1.79 35.40 -6.11
CA ASP A 548 1.22 36.13 -7.25
C ASP A 548 0.80 35.20 -8.39
N ASN A 549 1.56 34.12 -8.61
CA ASN A 549 1.19 33.07 -9.56
C ASN A 549 -0.09 32.36 -9.12
N ILE A 550 -0.22 32.01 -7.83
CA ILE A 550 -1.42 31.38 -7.28
C ILE A 550 -2.63 32.31 -7.45
N LEU A 551 -2.50 33.58 -7.06
CA LEU A 551 -3.56 34.58 -7.21
C LEU A 551 -3.95 34.79 -8.68
N SER A 552 -2.98 34.80 -9.59
CA SER A 552 -3.21 34.89 -11.04
C SER A 552 -4.03 33.71 -11.55
N GLU A 553 -3.70 32.48 -11.14
CA GLU A 553 -4.46 31.30 -11.54
C GLU A 553 -5.85 31.25 -10.91
N MET A 554 -5.98 31.62 -9.63
CA MET A 554 -7.28 31.76 -8.96
C MET A 554 -8.19 32.75 -9.70
N ARG A 555 -7.68 33.91 -10.13
CA ARG A 555 -8.44 34.89 -10.94
C ARG A 555 -8.90 34.29 -12.27
N LYS A 556 -8.01 33.56 -12.96
CA LYS A 556 -8.34 32.96 -14.27
C LYS A 556 -9.42 31.89 -14.15
N VAL A 557 -9.36 31.03 -13.12
CA VAL A 557 -10.39 29.99 -12.94
C VAL A 557 -11.70 30.56 -12.41
N ALA A 558 -11.66 31.61 -11.57
CA ALA A 558 -12.85 32.33 -11.11
C ALA A 558 -13.65 32.96 -12.26
N GLY A 559 -12.97 33.51 -13.27
CA GLY A 559 -13.62 34.11 -14.45
C GLY A 559 -14.11 33.12 -15.51
N LYS A 560 -13.74 31.83 -15.42
CA LYS A 560 -14.05 30.79 -16.44
C LYS A 560 -15.22 29.87 -16.06
N THR A 561 -15.79 30.01 -14.86
CA THR A 561 -16.84 29.13 -14.32
C THR A 561 -18.14 29.11 -15.14
N GLY A 562 -18.28 29.98 -16.16
CA GLY A 562 -19.38 29.93 -17.14
C GLY A 562 -19.22 28.98 -18.33
N ASN A 563 -18.03 28.40 -18.60
CA ASN A 563 -17.70 27.75 -19.89
C ASN A 563 -16.92 26.42 -19.82
N LEU A 564 -17.05 25.62 -18.76
CA LEU A 564 -16.66 24.21 -18.85
C LEU A 564 -17.81 23.44 -19.53
N PRO A 565 -17.57 22.68 -20.62
CA PRO A 565 -18.59 21.81 -21.17
C PRO A 565 -19.00 20.84 -20.05
N ARG A 566 -20.26 20.96 -19.60
CA ARG A 566 -20.89 19.91 -18.80
C ARG A 566 -20.81 18.64 -19.63
N MET A 567 -19.90 17.73 -19.30
CA MET A 567 -19.93 16.39 -19.88
C MET A 567 -21.31 15.80 -19.58
N ASN A 568 -22.00 15.36 -20.63
CA ASN A 568 -23.31 14.72 -20.49
C ASN A 568 -23.14 13.49 -19.62
N LYS A 569 -24.03 13.33 -18.63
CA LYS A 569 -24.06 12.18 -17.69
C LYS A 569 -24.20 10.81 -18.38
N GLU A 570 -24.46 10.78 -19.68
CA GLU A 570 -24.72 9.58 -20.48
C GLU A 570 -23.46 8.98 -21.12
N ASP A 571 -22.36 9.73 -21.26
CA ASP A 571 -21.13 9.24 -21.90
C ASP A 571 -20.30 8.26 -21.04
N PHE A 572 -20.75 7.97 -19.81
CA PHE A 572 -20.09 7.03 -18.88
C PHE A 572 -20.83 5.69 -18.72
N LEU A 573 -21.92 5.44 -19.45
CA LEU A 573 -22.73 4.21 -19.34
C LEU A 573 -22.17 3.00 -20.11
N GLY A 574 -20.96 3.07 -20.63
CA GLY A 574 -20.34 2.01 -21.44
C GLY A 574 -19.15 1.31 -20.79
N TYR A 575 -19.23 0.84 -19.55
CA TYR A 575 -18.18 -0.02 -18.99
C TYR A 575 -18.75 -1.17 -18.18
N SER A 576 -19.08 -2.26 -18.87
CA SER A 576 -19.21 -3.57 -18.27
C SER A 576 -18.60 -4.64 -19.17
N VAL A 577 -17.83 -5.52 -18.53
CA VAL A 577 -17.36 -6.84 -18.96
C VAL A 577 -16.30 -6.89 -20.08
N GLN A 578 -15.05 -7.14 -19.67
CA GLN A 578 -14.33 -8.38 -20.03
C GLN A 578 -13.22 -8.64 -19.00
N ASN A 579 -13.55 -9.51 -18.03
CA ASN A 579 -12.68 -10.03 -16.99
C ASN A 579 -11.91 -11.25 -17.53
N VAL A 580 -10.58 -11.26 -17.41
CA VAL A 580 -9.80 -12.49 -17.22
C VAL A 580 -8.76 -12.24 -16.12
N GLN A 581 -8.88 -13.03 -15.05
CA GLN A 581 -8.35 -12.86 -13.69
C GLN A 581 -6.86 -13.20 -13.50
N SER A 582 -6.29 -12.50 -12.51
CA SER A 582 -4.97 -12.63 -11.89
C SER A 582 -4.83 -13.88 -11.01
N SER A 583 -4.58 -15.02 -11.64
CA SER A 583 -4.10 -16.23 -10.98
C SER A 583 -2.82 -16.68 -11.67
N ARG A 584 -2.03 -17.62 -11.10
CA ARG A 584 -0.89 -18.22 -11.83
C ARG A 584 -1.47 -19.05 -12.99
N THR A 585 -1.84 -18.34 -14.04
CA THR A 585 -2.53 -18.86 -15.20
C THR A 585 -1.50 -19.05 -16.30
N VAL A 586 -1.60 -20.14 -17.04
CA VAL A 586 -0.98 -20.27 -18.35
C VAL A 586 -2.06 -20.22 -19.41
N GLU A 587 -1.95 -19.26 -20.31
CA GLU A 587 -2.74 -19.24 -21.55
C GLU A 587 -1.91 -19.90 -22.64
N ILE A 588 -2.48 -20.91 -23.29
CA ILE A 588 -1.83 -21.61 -24.40
C ILE A 588 -2.62 -21.29 -25.66
N LYS A 589 -1.96 -20.66 -26.62
CA LYS A 589 -2.50 -20.39 -27.95
C LYS A 589 -1.76 -21.26 -28.94
N ILE A 590 -2.47 -22.09 -29.70
CA ILE A 590 -1.87 -23.01 -30.67
C ILE A 590 -2.37 -22.64 -32.05
N SER A 591 -1.46 -22.30 -32.96
CA SER A 591 -1.74 -22.05 -34.37
C SER A 591 -1.22 -23.21 -35.20
N ASN A 592 -2.14 -23.94 -35.84
CA ASN A 592 -1.81 -25.05 -36.72
C ASN A 592 -1.81 -24.56 -38.18
N ASN A 593 -0.62 -24.31 -38.71
CA ASN A 593 -0.42 -23.90 -40.09
C ASN A 593 -0.11 -25.09 -41.03
N THR A 594 -0.29 -26.33 -40.57
CA THR A 594 -0.13 -27.56 -41.36
C THR A 594 -1.46 -28.04 -41.92
N ASP A 595 -1.42 -29.11 -42.73
CA ASP A 595 -2.61 -29.83 -43.22
C ASP A 595 -3.00 -31.02 -42.30
N ILE A 596 -2.33 -31.18 -41.16
CA ILE A 596 -2.58 -32.24 -40.18
C ILE A 596 -3.73 -31.84 -39.27
N ILE A 597 -4.67 -32.75 -39.01
CA ILE A 597 -5.74 -32.57 -38.03
C ILE A 597 -5.30 -33.24 -36.72
N PHE A 598 -5.26 -32.48 -35.62
CA PHE A 598 -5.10 -33.07 -34.29
C PHE A 598 -6.44 -33.06 -33.55
N LYS A 599 -6.73 -34.12 -32.79
CA LYS A 599 -8.01 -34.35 -32.13
C LYS A 599 -7.80 -34.78 -30.69
N GLU A 600 -8.89 -34.79 -29.93
CA GLU A 600 -8.99 -35.42 -28.60
C GLU A 600 -7.90 -34.95 -27.64
N PRO A 601 -7.95 -33.69 -27.17
CA PRO A 601 -6.98 -33.16 -26.24
C PRO A 601 -6.99 -33.93 -24.92
N LEU A 602 -5.84 -34.49 -24.55
CA LEU A 602 -5.59 -35.08 -23.24
C LEU A 602 -4.81 -34.08 -22.39
N HIS A 603 -5.12 -33.98 -21.10
CA HIS A 603 -4.36 -33.13 -20.19
C HIS A 603 -4.08 -33.81 -18.87
N TYR A 604 -2.91 -33.56 -18.30
CA TYR A 604 -2.52 -33.98 -16.96
C TYR A 604 -2.06 -32.75 -16.17
N LEU A 605 -2.53 -32.63 -14.93
CA LEU A 605 -2.21 -31.52 -14.04
C LEU A 605 -1.66 -32.06 -12.73
N ARG A 606 -0.34 -31.92 -12.54
CA ARG A 606 0.32 -32.15 -11.25
C ARG A 606 -0.12 -31.13 -10.21
N SER A 607 -0.33 -29.87 -10.64
CA SER A 607 -0.92 -28.83 -9.81
C SER A 607 -1.68 -27.80 -10.65
N GLY A 608 -2.80 -27.31 -10.14
CA GLY A 608 -3.74 -26.46 -10.87
C GLY A 608 -5.03 -27.18 -11.27
N HIS A 609 -5.87 -26.50 -12.04
CA HIS A 609 -7.08 -26.98 -12.68
C HIS A 609 -7.28 -26.26 -14.02
N LEU A 610 -8.17 -26.80 -14.85
CA LEU A 610 -8.50 -26.24 -16.15
C LEU A 610 -9.44 -25.03 -15.97
N LEU A 611 -9.15 -23.93 -16.66
CA LEU A 611 -9.95 -22.70 -16.65
C LEU A 611 -10.76 -22.55 -17.94
N VAL A 612 -10.12 -22.74 -19.07
CA VAL A 612 -10.75 -22.80 -20.40
C VAL A 612 -10.34 -24.11 -21.06
N ASP A 613 -11.32 -24.94 -21.36
CA ASP A 613 -11.10 -26.27 -21.94
C ASP A 613 -10.38 -26.18 -23.30
N PRO A 614 -9.43 -27.09 -23.59
CA PRO A 614 -8.87 -27.21 -24.94
C PRO A 614 -9.97 -27.66 -25.93
N PRO A 615 -10.14 -26.96 -27.06
CA PRO A 615 -11.11 -27.38 -28.08
C PRO A 615 -10.85 -28.82 -28.57
N PRO A 616 -11.91 -29.61 -28.86
CA PRO A 616 -11.77 -31.04 -29.16
C PRO A 616 -11.02 -31.34 -30.46
N VAL A 617 -10.88 -30.36 -31.35
CA VAL A 617 -10.22 -30.49 -32.66
C VAL A 617 -9.36 -29.26 -32.94
N LEU A 618 -8.11 -29.49 -33.29
CA LEU A 618 -7.18 -28.51 -33.85
C LEU A 618 -7.10 -28.70 -35.36
N SER A 619 -7.89 -27.91 -36.09
CA SER A 619 -8.04 -28.02 -37.55
C SER A 619 -6.85 -27.42 -38.30
N PRO A 620 -6.64 -27.78 -39.58
CA PRO A 620 -5.69 -27.11 -40.46
C PRO A 620 -6.00 -25.62 -40.56
N LYS A 621 -4.95 -24.80 -40.64
CA LYS A 621 -5.02 -23.33 -40.76
C LYS A 621 -5.91 -22.67 -39.70
N SER A 622 -5.92 -23.22 -38.49
CA SER A 622 -6.73 -22.71 -37.39
C SER A 622 -5.88 -22.35 -36.17
N THR A 623 -6.42 -21.45 -35.35
CA THR A 623 -5.83 -21.05 -34.08
C THR A 623 -6.83 -21.29 -32.96
N ILE A 624 -6.37 -21.98 -31.92
CA ILE A 624 -7.15 -22.28 -30.73
C ILE A 624 -6.49 -21.69 -29.49
N SER A 625 -7.26 -21.55 -28.42
CA SER A 625 -6.77 -21.11 -27.12
C SER A 625 -7.36 -21.94 -26.00
N CYS A 626 -6.57 -22.20 -24.97
CA CYS A 626 -7.02 -22.82 -23.72
C CYS A 626 -6.22 -22.23 -22.56
N SER A 627 -6.68 -22.46 -21.32
CA SER A 627 -5.97 -21.93 -20.15
C SER A 627 -6.09 -22.82 -18.92
N PHE A 628 -5.02 -22.82 -18.13
CA PHE A 628 -4.89 -23.59 -16.91
C PHE A 628 -4.52 -22.66 -15.77
N VAL A 629 -5.03 -22.92 -14.58
CA VAL A 629 -4.96 -22.00 -13.44
C VAL A 629 -4.67 -22.73 -12.14
N LYS A 630 -3.97 -22.08 -11.21
CA LYS A 630 -3.66 -22.69 -9.91
C LYS A 630 -4.93 -23.02 -9.13
N LYS A 631 -4.86 -24.03 -8.25
CA LYS A 631 -5.96 -24.30 -7.30
C LYS A 631 -6.07 -23.14 -6.30
N SER A 632 -7.30 -22.73 -5.99
CA SER A 632 -7.55 -21.70 -4.97
C SER A 632 -6.96 -22.14 -3.62
N SER A 633 -6.43 -21.20 -2.85
CA SER A 633 -5.80 -21.45 -1.54
C SER A 633 -4.56 -22.38 -1.50
N SER A 634 -4.03 -22.81 -2.65
CA SER A 634 -2.77 -23.55 -2.71
C SER A 634 -1.56 -22.63 -2.93
N PHE A 635 -0.44 -22.94 -2.24
CA PHE A 635 0.89 -22.35 -2.46
C PHE A 635 1.65 -23.03 -3.61
N GLN A 636 0.97 -23.86 -4.38
CA GLN A 636 1.52 -24.52 -5.56
C GLN A 636 1.18 -23.70 -6.81
N GLY A 637 2.09 -23.77 -7.78
CA GLY A 637 1.92 -23.11 -9.08
C GLY A 637 0.94 -23.86 -9.99
N THR A 638 1.03 -23.60 -11.29
CA THR A 638 0.29 -24.35 -12.32
C THR A 638 1.26 -25.19 -13.10
N VAL A 639 1.15 -26.51 -12.97
CA VAL A 639 2.10 -27.47 -13.54
C VAL A 639 1.31 -28.58 -14.22
N GLY A 640 1.55 -28.77 -15.51
CA GLY A 640 0.84 -29.78 -16.28
C GLY A 640 1.31 -29.91 -17.72
N MET A 641 0.55 -30.72 -18.45
CA MET A 641 0.80 -31.09 -19.84
C MET A 641 -0.51 -31.17 -20.60
N LEU A 642 -0.47 -30.74 -21.86
CA LEU A 642 -1.54 -30.84 -22.83
C LEU A 642 -1.04 -31.64 -24.04
N ILE A 643 -1.78 -32.65 -24.46
CA ILE A 643 -1.46 -33.50 -25.61
C ILE A 643 -2.61 -33.45 -26.63
N TYR A 644 -2.29 -33.19 -27.89
CA TYR A 644 -3.21 -33.27 -29.02
C TYR A 644 -2.83 -34.45 -29.91
N GLN A 645 -3.80 -35.30 -30.25
CA GLN A 645 -3.53 -36.56 -30.95
C GLN A 645 -3.65 -36.39 -32.48
N GLY A 646 -2.57 -36.62 -33.22
CA GLY A 646 -2.58 -36.64 -34.69
C GLY A 646 -2.60 -38.06 -35.27
N PRO A 647 -2.65 -38.22 -36.60
CA PRO A 647 -2.80 -39.52 -37.27
C PRO A 647 -1.61 -40.48 -37.08
N SER A 648 -0.41 -39.93 -36.92
CA SER A 648 0.83 -40.72 -36.76
C SER A 648 1.78 -40.15 -35.70
N VAL A 649 1.45 -38.96 -35.17
CA VAL A 649 2.26 -38.23 -34.18
C VAL A 649 1.32 -37.43 -33.28
N HIS A 650 1.66 -37.36 -31.99
CA HIS A 650 0.93 -36.59 -30.99
C HIS A 650 1.79 -35.41 -30.52
N LEU A 651 1.15 -34.25 -30.37
CA LEU A 651 1.78 -32.99 -29.97
C LEU A 651 1.61 -32.80 -28.46
N ALA A 652 2.70 -32.84 -27.70
CA ALA A 652 2.70 -32.63 -26.26
C ALA A 652 3.36 -31.30 -25.86
N LEU A 653 2.66 -30.55 -25.02
CA LEU A 653 3.01 -29.22 -24.54
C LEU A 653 3.07 -29.22 -23.02
N LEU A 654 4.23 -29.02 -22.43
CA LEU A 654 4.40 -29.00 -20.98
C LEU A 654 4.65 -27.60 -20.48
N PHE A 655 4.09 -27.29 -19.32
CA PHE A 655 4.25 -26.01 -18.64
C PHE A 655 4.37 -26.21 -17.13
N SER A 656 5.26 -25.43 -16.52
CA SER A 656 5.46 -25.35 -15.08
C SER A 656 5.62 -23.89 -14.70
N ILE A 657 4.55 -23.30 -14.18
CA ILE A 657 4.46 -21.91 -13.75
C ILE A 657 4.49 -21.90 -12.22
N PRO A 658 5.65 -21.69 -11.57
CA PRO A 658 5.76 -21.78 -10.12
C PRO A 658 4.98 -20.67 -9.40
N PHE A 659 4.59 -20.96 -8.16
CA PHE A 659 3.92 -19.98 -7.30
C PHE A 659 4.84 -18.80 -6.96
N ASN A 660 6.10 -19.10 -6.60
CA ASN A 660 7.12 -18.13 -6.22
C ASN A 660 8.25 -18.07 -7.24
N TYR A 661 8.32 -16.98 -8.01
CA TYR A 661 9.37 -16.75 -9.02
C TYR A 661 10.75 -16.39 -8.43
N ALA A 662 10.84 -16.07 -7.13
CA ALA A 662 12.11 -15.83 -6.47
C ALA A 662 12.88 -17.14 -6.17
N LEU A 663 12.18 -18.27 -6.07
CA LEU A 663 12.76 -19.58 -5.76
C LEU A 663 12.80 -20.53 -6.95
N HIS A 664 11.83 -20.43 -7.87
CA HIS A 664 11.72 -21.32 -9.02
C HIS A 664 11.38 -20.54 -10.29
N ARG A 665 11.91 -20.97 -11.43
CA ARG A 665 11.66 -20.32 -12.73
C ARG A 665 10.59 -21.03 -13.54
N ILE A 666 9.99 -20.32 -14.50
CA ILE A 666 9.05 -20.90 -15.46
C ILE A 666 9.81 -21.89 -16.33
N LYS A 667 9.26 -23.10 -16.46
CA LYS A 667 9.76 -24.14 -17.37
C LYS A 667 8.66 -24.51 -18.34
N PHE A 668 9.03 -24.72 -19.60
CA PHE A 668 8.14 -25.27 -20.61
C PHE A 668 8.90 -26.21 -21.54
N ALA A 669 8.18 -27.14 -22.15
CA ALA A 669 8.77 -28.12 -23.06
C ALA A 669 7.82 -28.47 -24.20
N LEU A 670 8.42 -28.87 -25.31
CA LEU A 670 7.76 -29.44 -26.47
C LEU A 670 8.18 -30.90 -26.60
N ALA A 671 7.22 -31.77 -26.87
CA ALA A 671 7.48 -33.17 -27.17
C ALA A 671 6.63 -33.67 -28.34
N ILE A 672 7.20 -34.57 -29.15
CA ILE A 672 6.51 -35.32 -30.19
C ILE A 672 6.53 -36.79 -29.79
N ILE A 673 5.35 -37.40 -29.76
CA ILE A 673 5.14 -38.81 -29.38
C ILE A 673 4.62 -39.56 -30.61
N THR A 674 5.26 -40.65 -31.01
CA THR A 674 4.89 -41.45 -32.20
C THR A 674 4.03 -42.68 -31.86
N GLU A 675 4.02 -43.11 -30.60
CA GLU A 675 3.19 -44.23 -30.13
C GLU A 675 1.83 -43.77 -29.60
N PRO A 676 0.80 -44.65 -29.58
CA PRO A 676 -0.47 -44.36 -28.94
C PRO A 676 -0.25 -43.93 -27.48
N VAL A 677 -0.79 -42.77 -27.12
CA VAL A 677 -0.66 -42.23 -25.76
C VAL A 677 -1.32 -43.20 -24.77
N SER A 678 -0.53 -43.80 -23.88
CA SER A 678 -1.05 -44.68 -22.81
C SER A 678 -1.98 -43.89 -21.88
N ARG A 679 -2.88 -44.55 -21.15
CA ARG A 679 -3.76 -43.86 -20.18
C ARG A 679 -3.01 -43.30 -18.98
N ASP A 680 -1.76 -43.68 -18.74
CA ASP A 680 -0.95 -43.18 -17.64
C ASP A 680 -0.18 -41.91 -18.05
N LEU A 681 -0.91 -40.79 -18.10
CA LEU A 681 -0.35 -39.49 -18.47
C LEU A 681 0.64 -38.93 -17.42
N GLU A 682 0.63 -39.46 -16.20
CA GLU A 682 1.57 -39.07 -15.15
C GLU A 682 2.97 -39.62 -15.42
N SER A 683 3.07 -40.91 -15.79
CA SER A 683 4.35 -41.49 -16.22
C SER A 683 4.93 -40.75 -17.42
N VAL A 684 4.09 -40.44 -18.43
CA VAL A 684 4.53 -39.69 -19.62
C VAL A 684 5.03 -38.29 -19.25
N PHE A 685 4.38 -37.61 -18.31
CA PHE A 685 4.83 -36.32 -17.79
C PHE A 685 6.21 -36.42 -17.12
N ASP A 686 6.40 -37.43 -16.26
CA ASP A 686 7.66 -37.63 -15.54
C ASP A 686 8.81 -38.05 -16.46
N ASP A 687 8.57 -38.92 -17.43
CA ASP A 687 9.59 -39.34 -18.41
C ASP A 687 10.10 -38.14 -19.22
N ILE A 688 9.17 -37.29 -19.68
CA ILE A 688 9.52 -36.06 -20.40
C ILE A 688 10.32 -35.13 -19.48
N ILE A 689 9.92 -34.93 -18.21
CA ILE A 689 10.63 -34.03 -17.29
C ILE A 689 12.01 -34.55 -16.89
N GLN A 690 12.14 -35.85 -16.59
CA GLN A 690 13.39 -36.49 -16.14
C GLN A 690 14.36 -36.75 -17.30
N GLY A 691 13.87 -36.76 -18.54
CA GLY A 691 14.71 -37.02 -19.72
C GLY A 691 15.02 -38.50 -19.92
N ASN A 692 14.21 -39.39 -19.34
CA ASN A 692 14.30 -40.84 -19.47
C ASN A 692 13.51 -41.38 -20.68
N GLY A 693 13.15 -40.50 -21.63
CA GLY A 693 12.30 -40.86 -22.77
C GLY A 693 12.89 -42.00 -23.61
N SER A 694 12.02 -42.83 -24.18
CA SER A 694 12.41 -43.84 -25.17
C SER A 694 13.10 -43.17 -26.38
N PRO A 695 13.91 -43.90 -27.18
CA PRO A 695 14.57 -43.37 -28.38
C PRO A 695 13.62 -42.70 -29.40
N GLU A 696 12.31 -42.90 -29.26
CA GLU A 696 11.28 -42.44 -30.17
C GLU A 696 10.59 -41.12 -29.75
N GLN A 697 10.97 -40.52 -28.61
CA GLN A 697 10.42 -39.24 -28.15
C GLN A 697 11.40 -38.09 -28.43
N LYS A 698 11.05 -37.19 -29.34
CA LYS A 698 11.79 -35.93 -29.55
C LYS A 698 11.30 -34.89 -28.56
N VAL A 699 12.17 -34.44 -27.64
CA VAL A 699 11.84 -33.46 -26.58
C VAL A 699 12.80 -32.27 -26.65
N ALA A 700 12.25 -31.06 -26.51
CA ALA A 700 13.02 -29.86 -26.25
C ALA A 700 12.48 -29.19 -24.97
N LYS A 701 13.38 -28.69 -24.12
CA LYS A 701 13.04 -28.06 -22.83
C LYS A 701 13.62 -26.66 -22.76
N TYR A 702 12.93 -25.76 -22.08
CA TYR A 702 13.41 -24.41 -21.86
C TYR A 702 13.05 -23.90 -20.46
N GLU A 703 14.02 -23.28 -19.80
CA GLU A 703 13.84 -22.58 -18.54
C GLU A 703 13.98 -21.07 -18.78
N LEU A 704 12.95 -20.31 -18.45
CA LEU A 704 12.83 -18.90 -18.81
C LEU A 704 13.82 -18.01 -18.02
N GLN A 705 14.73 -17.34 -18.70
CA GLN A 705 15.78 -16.47 -18.11
C GLN A 705 15.51 -14.95 -18.24
N LEU A 706 14.66 -14.56 -19.19
CA LEU A 706 14.28 -13.18 -19.54
C LEU A 706 12.76 -13.16 -19.80
N PRO A 707 12.04 -12.01 -19.87
CA PRO A 707 10.57 -11.99 -19.84
C PRO A 707 9.89 -12.78 -20.99
N GLN A 708 10.65 -13.23 -21.99
CA GLN A 708 10.23 -14.11 -23.07
C GLN A 708 11.34 -15.11 -23.44
N GLY A 709 10.96 -16.31 -23.88
CA GLY A 709 11.86 -17.37 -24.33
C GLY A 709 11.20 -18.22 -25.40
N THR A 710 11.98 -18.68 -26.39
CA THR A 710 11.46 -19.44 -27.54
C THR A 710 12.18 -20.78 -27.64
N LEU A 711 11.41 -21.83 -27.91
CA LEU A 711 11.88 -23.19 -28.14
C LEU A 711 11.43 -23.65 -29.53
N LYS A 712 12.31 -24.36 -30.24
CA LYS A 712 12.01 -24.96 -31.55
C LYS A 712 12.24 -26.47 -31.49
N LEU A 713 11.31 -27.25 -32.05
CA LEU A 713 11.42 -28.69 -32.20
C LEU A 713 11.12 -29.07 -33.65
N GLU A 714 11.95 -29.91 -34.27
CA GLU A 714 11.80 -30.31 -35.67
C GLU A 714 11.39 -31.79 -35.81
N HIS A 715 10.36 -32.02 -36.63
CA HIS A 715 9.96 -33.31 -37.15
C HIS A 715 10.26 -33.38 -38.65
N ASP A 716 10.13 -34.57 -39.24
CA ASP A 716 10.46 -34.81 -40.65
C ASP A 716 9.53 -34.03 -41.59
N SER A 717 8.30 -33.76 -41.16
CA SER A 717 7.24 -33.13 -41.96
C SER A 717 6.77 -31.75 -41.45
N PHE A 718 7.12 -31.36 -40.22
CA PHE A 718 6.71 -30.07 -39.64
C PHE A 718 7.65 -29.60 -38.53
N ILE A 719 7.59 -28.31 -38.22
CA ILE A 719 8.36 -27.63 -37.18
C ILE A 719 7.39 -27.05 -36.16
N ILE A 720 7.71 -27.20 -34.88
CA ILE A 720 6.97 -26.57 -33.78
C ILE A 720 7.84 -25.48 -33.17
N ARG A 721 7.29 -24.28 -33.04
CA ARG A 721 7.88 -23.17 -32.28
C ARG A 721 6.97 -22.83 -31.12
N ALA A 722 7.50 -22.78 -29.92
CA ALA A 722 6.78 -22.33 -28.74
C ALA A 722 7.49 -21.15 -28.11
N THR A 723 6.76 -20.05 -27.92
CA THR A 723 7.24 -18.84 -27.28
C THR A 723 6.50 -18.66 -25.97
N MET A 724 7.21 -18.75 -24.86
CA MET A 724 6.68 -18.49 -23.52
C MET A 724 7.03 -17.06 -23.10
N SER A 725 6.04 -16.28 -22.68
CA SER A 725 6.22 -14.93 -22.11
C SER A 725 5.59 -14.81 -20.73
N ASN A 726 6.15 -13.93 -19.89
CA ASN A 726 5.72 -13.73 -18.50
C ASN A 726 5.54 -12.24 -18.14
N ILE A 727 4.90 -11.48 -19.05
CA ILE A 727 4.77 -10.03 -18.91
C ILE A 727 3.52 -9.64 -18.07
N HIS A 728 2.45 -10.45 -18.11
CA HIS A 728 1.18 -10.21 -17.40
C HIS A 728 0.51 -11.48 -16.86
N VAL A 729 0.51 -12.54 -17.69
CA VAL A 729 0.09 -13.92 -17.43
C VAL A 729 1.12 -14.79 -18.19
N ALA A 730 1.41 -16.01 -17.76
CA ALA A 730 2.26 -16.88 -18.55
C ALA A 730 1.54 -17.20 -19.87
N LYS A 731 2.08 -16.76 -21.00
CA LYS A 731 1.47 -17.04 -22.31
C LYS A 731 2.41 -17.89 -23.13
N MET A 732 1.92 -19.03 -23.60
CA MET A 732 2.61 -19.91 -24.51
C MET A 732 1.96 -19.83 -25.89
N ASP A 733 2.62 -19.14 -26.81
CA ASP A 733 2.25 -19.10 -28.21
C ASP A 733 2.97 -20.22 -28.95
N VAL A 734 2.21 -21.21 -29.42
CA VAL A 734 2.70 -22.37 -30.16
C VAL A 734 2.28 -22.24 -31.61
N VAL A 735 3.24 -22.40 -32.52
CA VAL A 735 3.05 -22.38 -33.96
C VAL A 735 3.58 -23.69 -34.54
N VAL A 736 2.72 -24.43 -35.24
CA VAL A 736 3.06 -25.66 -35.96
C VAL A 736 3.03 -25.37 -37.45
N GLU A 737 4.16 -25.54 -38.14
CA GLU A 737 4.35 -25.17 -39.54
C GLU A 737 4.88 -26.34 -40.36
N THR A 738 4.41 -26.50 -41.60
CA THR A 738 4.95 -27.50 -42.52
C THR A 738 6.42 -27.19 -42.82
N LYS A 739 7.27 -28.20 -42.79
CA LYS A 739 8.68 -28.03 -43.14
C LYS A 739 8.77 -27.80 -44.65
N ALA A 740 9.34 -26.66 -45.07
CA ALA A 740 9.63 -26.43 -46.48
C ALA A 740 10.62 -27.51 -46.95
N VAL A 741 10.27 -28.22 -48.02
CA VAL A 741 11.10 -29.28 -48.64
C VAL A 741 12.38 -28.68 -49.20
#